data_AF-A0A969CCZ8-F1
#
_entry.id   AF-A0A969CCZ8-F1
#
_cell.length_a   1.000
_cell.length_b   1.000
_cell.length_c   1.000
_cell.angle_alpha   90.00
_cell.angle_beta   90.00
_cell.angle_gamma   90.00
#
_symmetry.space_group_name_H-M   'P 1'
#
loop_
_entity.id
_entity.type
_entity.pdbx_description
1 polymer ?
#
loop_
_entity_poly.entity_id
_entity_poly.type
_entity_poly.pdbx_seq_one_letter_code
_entity_poly.pdbx_strand_id
1 'polypeptide(L)'
;MQDLIRRLRLMENSLKDRSKVNGDCSVNYQGVRVNYREMFARSNAWNALPIIPIIAGNLGETTDNLTGDRQFIFGLKLKFGNPVQSRGMGSVFDYNLNLLNPDSEEHLAALEAPDRHETFFRKVLKIAFLYYSIFASRSNPQAPNYQPELELDYDAIASFQQKVLPVLQSSDDEAKKELFRNLIKGFQQFNVQYKINCLKNFLQDFMKAQTILQPRAESGCIAVDRSAIESIDNILKTGKFCQEFARRNPQAIIQYISAKQWNLRQQTLCELPVNITIEDVRYFPTDEIQSFSMEYNIKGIRALPVLWVPRSERSREIYSKSFQSKLVVFPYDCRRLDSKGGLKAAAAFAYKFAVLLVSYICLRILLEKAPNNTIVPMVRLHEGNHENPSHSEKFMAHLSKTLCHILSEKHRSNSQGFRIRGTPSAFTIRNGLSSLYSIIPKKFRFHNLQLSPELDNLAIIAVATKDSDARKEKNYSTSQKTCLLGEVTGIRHGEDGSIQVGMLKTFSANYHIKQLYSEPSILKDIVSQLYDRGYRNFAYITQASEPNALHINHNDKSEKLFLMSRDIIRILKGERQDMRIYPMFFDKYYVYSPQKHQGESFYIQDPAELESLAGSSKQAVVFFSLFNGIKIEEGDKNFYNGVISYGTLLNIYDGILDDRDTCEGLIYDSEIKDTLLHFLTIFHFSRYEARQQVSLKLDPFDRIIGDDSVAAVSEFSHAGGGATFNSLAFLNEVRDVLNKGDLTENL
;
A
#
# COMPACT_ATOMS: atom_id res chain seq x y z
N MET A 1 10.40 -19.57 21.49
CA MET A 1 9.77 -18.25 21.70
C MET A 1 10.57 -17.39 22.68
N GLN A 2 10.84 -17.87 23.90
CA GLN A 2 11.63 -17.14 24.91
C GLN A 2 12.98 -16.64 24.38
N ASP A 3 13.72 -17.49 23.66
CA ASP A 3 15.02 -17.10 23.10
C ASP A 3 14.92 -15.95 22.08
N LEU A 4 13.89 -15.93 21.23
CA LEU A 4 13.64 -14.83 20.29
C LEU A 4 13.41 -13.51 21.04
N ILE A 5 12.57 -13.51 22.07
CA ILE A 5 12.29 -12.33 22.90
C ILE A 5 13.57 -11.85 23.59
N ARG A 6 14.35 -12.78 24.17
CA ARG A 6 15.65 -12.49 24.80
C ARG A 6 16.61 -11.82 23.83
N ARG A 7 16.78 -12.39 22.63
CA ARG A 7 17.71 -11.86 21.61
C ARG A 7 17.29 -10.50 21.06
N LEU A 8 15.99 -10.26 20.88
CA LEU A 8 15.48 -8.94 20.51
C LEU A 8 15.83 -7.89 21.58
N ARG A 9 15.63 -8.21 22.86
CA ARG A 9 16.01 -7.33 23.99
C ARG A 9 17.53 -7.10 24.06
N LEU A 10 18.35 -8.14 23.87
CA LEU A 10 19.81 -8.01 23.85
C LEU A 10 20.27 -7.11 22.71
N MET A 11 19.71 -7.28 21.52
CA MET A 11 20.01 -6.45 20.36
C MET A 11 19.62 -4.99 20.60
N GLU A 12 18.41 -4.74 21.11
CA GLU A 12 17.93 -3.41 21.47
C GLU A 12 18.84 -2.72 22.51
N ASN A 13 19.20 -3.44 23.57
CA ASN A 13 20.12 -2.94 24.60
C ASN A 13 21.49 -2.60 24.01
N SER A 14 22.03 -3.45 23.12
CA SER A 14 23.33 -3.23 22.48
C SER A 14 23.36 -2.00 21.58
N LEU A 15 22.27 -1.73 20.87
CA LEU A 15 22.14 -0.56 20.00
C LEU A 15 21.92 0.73 20.80
N LYS A 16 21.28 0.63 21.96
CA LYS A 16 20.99 1.76 22.86
C LYS A 16 22.12 2.07 23.85
N ASP A 17 23.13 1.20 23.99
CA ASP A 17 24.27 1.42 24.87
C ASP A 17 25.07 2.66 24.43
N ARG A 18 24.97 3.74 25.22
CA ARG A 18 25.61 5.04 24.94
C ARG A 18 27.04 5.15 25.46
N SER A 19 27.55 4.15 26.19
CA SER A 19 28.96 4.13 26.58
C SER A 19 29.90 3.97 25.38
N LYS A 20 29.39 3.42 24.27
CA LYS A 20 30.12 3.25 22.99
C LYS A 20 29.98 4.49 22.10
N VAL A 21 31.09 4.93 21.52
CA VAL A 21 31.14 6.08 20.61
C VAL A 21 30.36 5.75 19.33
N ASN A 22 29.73 6.74 18.69
CA ASN A 22 28.95 6.50 17.46
C ASN A 22 29.76 5.82 16.33
N GLY A 23 31.08 6.00 16.30
CA GLY A 23 31.98 5.31 15.37
C GLY A 23 31.99 3.79 15.53
N ASP A 24 31.78 3.29 16.75
CA ASP A 24 31.88 1.86 17.10
C ASP A 24 30.77 1.01 16.48
N CYS A 25 29.68 1.64 16.01
CA CYS A 25 28.57 1.00 15.31
C CYS A 25 28.58 1.25 13.79
N SER A 26 29.64 1.90 13.27
CA SER A 26 29.81 2.10 11.83
C SER A 26 30.38 0.85 11.19
N VAL A 27 29.79 0.40 10.09
CA VAL A 27 30.28 -0.70 9.25
C VAL A 27 30.22 -0.32 7.78
N ASN A 28 30.94 -1.06 6.94
CA ASN A 28 30.97 -0.79 5.50
C ASN A 28 31.08 -2.06 4.65
N TYR A 29 30.55 -2.03 3.43
CA TYR A 29 30.70 -3.08 2.43
C TYR A 29 30.45 -2.52 1.03
N GLN A 30 31.32 -2.84 0.06
CA GLN A 30 31.21 -2.38 -1.33
C GLN A 30 31.10 -0.85 -1.42
N GLY A 31 31.93 -0.12 -0.67
CA GLY A 31 31.90 1.35 -0.65
C GLY A 31 30.71 2.00 0.06
N VAL A 32 29.74 1.21 0.55
CA VAL A 32 28.57 1.71 1.30
C VAL A 32 28.86 1.65 2.79
N ARG A 33 28.72 2.80 3.48
CA ARG A 33 28.91 2.91 4.94
C ARG A 33 27.58 3.16 5.64
N VAL A 34 27.36 2.47 6.75
CA VAL A 34 26.14 2.61 7.56
C VAL A 34 26.46 2.62 9.05
N ASN A 35 25.61 3.29 9.84
CA ASN A 35 25.61 3.17 11.28
C ASN A 35 24.44 2.28 11.72
N TYR A 36 24.72 1.21 12.47
CA TYR A 36 23.64 0.29 12.90
C TYR A 36 22.63 0.95 13.84
N ARG A 37 23.01 1.92 14.69
CA ARG A 37 22.06 2.62 15.57
C ARG A 37 21.03 3.39 14.76
N GLU A 38 21.48 4.15 13.76
CA GLU A 38 20.60 4.91 12.87
C GLU A 38 19.74 3.99 12.00
N MET A 39 20.31 2.88 11.54
CA MET A 39 19.61 1.91 10.70
C MET A 39 18.48 1.20 11.43
N PHE A 40 18.67 0.87 12.71
CA PHE A 40 17.70 0.12 13.53
C PHE A 40 16.80 1.00 14.41
N ALA A 41 16.98 2.32 14.38
CA ALA A 41 16.06 3.26 15.03
C ALA A 41 14.66 3.31 14.37
N ARG A 42 14.51 2.82 13.14
CA ARG A 42 13.26 2.87 12.38
C ARG A 42 12.40 1.63 12.63
N SER A 43 11.08 1.80 12.69
CA SER A 43 10.12 0.70 12.89
C SER A 43 10.26 -0.42 11.85
N ASN A 44 10.53 -0.07 10.59
CA ASN A 44 10.71 -1.04 9.49
C ASN A 44 12.06 -1.78 9.52
N ALA A 45 12.92 -1.54 10.50
CA ALA A 45 14.20 -2.21 10.64
C ALA A 45 14.02 -3.74 10.83
N TRP A 46 12.91 -4.15 11.42
CA TRP A 46 12.65 -5.53 11.82
C TRP A 46 11.88 -6.33 10.77
N ASN A 47 11.39 -5.69 9.70
CA ASN A 47 10.53 -6.30 8.68
C ASN A 47 11.18 -7.47 7.92
N ALA A 48 12.51 -7.60 7.97
CA ALA A 48 13.24 -8.72 7.38
C ALA A 48 13.08 -10.02 8.19
N LEU A 49 12.64 -9.97 9.44
CA LEU A 49 12.42 -11.19 10.23
C LEU A 49 11.26 -12.02 9.65
N PRO A 50 11.38 -13.36 9.63
CA PRO A 50 10.29 -14.26 9.24
C PRO A 50 9.09 -14.18 10.19
N ILE A 51 9.35 -14.10 11.51
CA ILE A 51 8.33 -14.08 12.56
C ILE A 51 8.54 -12.85 13.45
N ILE A 52 7.59 -11.93 13.42
CA ILE A 52 7.56 -10.69 14.22
C ILE A 52 6.11 -10.15 14.24
N PRO A 53 5.62 -9.56 15.35
CA PRO A 53 4.39 -8.78 15.32
C PRO A 53 4.55 -7.57 14.41
N ILE A 54 3.48 -7.24 13.68
CA ILE A 54 3.39 -6.07 12.82
C ILE A 54 2.06 -5.37 13.06
N ILE A 55 2.12 -4.05 13.13
CA ILE A 55 0.95 -3.17 13.07
C ILE A 55 0.41 -3.22 11.64
N ALA A 56 -0.88 -3.47 11.50
CA ALA A 56 -1.57 -3.62 10.23
C ALA A 56 -3.00 -3.08 10.33
N GLY A 57 -3.20 -1.87 9.82
CA GLY A 57 -4.48 -1.14 9.82
C GLY A 57 -4.58 -0.14 10.98
N ASN A 58 -5.01 1.08 10.67
CA ASN A 58 -5.48 2.09 11.61
C ASN A 58 -6.99 1.92 11.82
N LEU A 59 -7.40 1.72 13.07
CA LEU A 59 -8.79 1.52 13.46
C LEU A 59 -9.39 2.77 14.12
N GLY A 60 -8.57 3.73 14.54
CA GLY A 60 -9.06 4.97 15.12
C GLY A 60 -7.95 5.87 15.66
N GLU A 61 -8.24 7.16 15.71
CA GLU A 61 -7.38 8.18 16.32
C GLU A 61 -8.26 9.22 17.00
N THR A 62 -8.02 9.50 18.29
CA THR A 62 -8.77 10.54 19.02
C THR A 62 -7.80 11.54 19.65
N THR A 63 -8.22 12.80 19.67
CA THR A 63 -7.51 13.88 20.37
C THR A 63 -8.50 14.64 21.23
N ASP A 64 -8.34 14.53 22.55
CA ASP A 64 -9.11 15.32 23.50
C ASP A 64 -8.57 16.75 23.54
N ASN A 65 -9.43 17.71 23.19
CA ASN A 65 -9.07 19.13 23.13
C ASN A 65 -8.91 19.77 24.53
N LEU A 66 -9.51 19.18 25.58
CA LEU A 66 -9.47 19.69 26.94
C LEU A 66 -8.24 19.18 27.70
N THR A 67 -7.94 17.89 27.59
CA THR A 67 -6.80 17.28 28.31
C THR A 67 -5.51 17.25 27.48
N GLY A 68 -5.62 17.33 26.16
CA GLY A 68 -4.49 17.13 25.24
C GLY A 68 -4.12 15.65 25.04
N ASP A 69 -4.89 14.72 25.62
CA ASP A 69 -4.68 13.29 25.48
C ASP A 69 -4.92 12.83 24.04
N ARG A 70 -4.13 11.83 23.63
CA ARG A 70 -4.23 11.24 22.30
C ARG A 70 -4.27 9.73 22.39
N GLN A 71 -5.19 9.15 21.64
CA GLN A 71 -5.34 7.70 21.53
C GLN A 71 -5.17 7.28 20.07
N PHE A 72 -4.49 6.17 19.87
CA PHE A 72 -4.35 5.53 18.57
C PHE A 72 -4.74 4.06 18.71
N ILE A 73 -5.59 3.57 17.81
CA ILE A 73 -6.12 2.20 17.81
C ILE A 73 -5.65 1.51 16.55
N PHE A 74 -5.01 0.34 16.70
CA PHE A 74 -4.36 -0.36 15.60
C PHE A 74 -4.70 -1.84 15.55
N GLY A 75 -4.79 -2.38 14.34
CA GLY A 75 -4.77 -3.83 14.12
C GLY A 75 -3.37 -4.40 14.33
N LEU A 76 -3.29 -5.56 15.00
CA LEU A 76 -2.04 -6.28 15.24
C LEU A 76 -2.10 -7.67 14.62
N LYS A 77 -1.04 -8.08 13.90
CA LYS A 77 -0.90 -9.46 13.40
C LYS A 77 0.51 -9.98 13.53
N LEU A 78 0.66 -11.31 13.54
CA LEU A 78 1.96 -11.96 13.46
C LEU A 78 2.34 -12.23 12.01
N LYS A 79 3.58 -11.90 11.63
CA LYS A 79 4.15 -12.35 10.36
C LYS A 79 4.58 -13.82 10.48
N PHE A 80 4.32 -14.63 9.45
CA PHE A 80 4.65 -16.07 9.42
C PHE A 80 5.57 -16.50 8.25
N GLY A 81 6.46 -15.60 7.81
CA GLY A 81 7.55 -15.93 6.89
C GLY A 81 7.14 -16.42 5.49
N ASN A 82 5.92 -16.10 5.05
CA ASN A 82 5.36 -16.57 3.78
C ASN A 82 6.21 -16.15 2.55
N PRO A 83 6.13 -16.89 1.42
CA PRO A 83 7.01 -16.65 0.27
C PRO A 83 6.95 -15.22 -0.28
N VAL A 84 8.09 -14.72 -0.75
CA VAL A 84 8.20 -13.36 -1.30
C VAL A 84 7.74 -13.38 -2.76
N GLN A 85 6.48 -12.99 -2.99
CA GLN A 85 5.79 -13.11 -4.29
C GLN A 85 6.46 -12.37 -5.46
N SER A 86 7.17 -11.26 -5.19
CA SER A 86 7.68 -10.37 -6.25
C SER A 86 8.72 -10.99 -7.20
N ARG A 87 9.32 -12.15 -6.86
CA ARG A 87 10.47 -12.72 -7.60
C ARG A 87 10.56 -14.26 -7.62
N GLY A 88 9.47 -14.96 -7.31
CA GLY A 88 9.47 -16.44 -7.30
C GLY A 88 10.43 -17.10 -6.30
N MET A 89 10.96 -16.34 -5.33
CA MET A 89 11.86 -16.88 -4.31
C MET A 89 11.08 -17.52 -3.16
N GLY A 90 11.74 -18.45 -2.44
CA GLY A 90 11.20 -19.23 -1.32
C GLY A 90 10.77 -18.40 -0.11
N SER A 91 10.99 -18.93 1.10
CA SER A 91 10.56 -18.24 2.33
C SER A 91 11.23 -16.87 2.51
N VAL A 92 10.71 -16.02 3.40
CA VAL A 92 11.38 -14.74 3.78
C VAL A 92 12.83 -14.97 4.20
N PHE A 93 13.09 -16.10 4.86
CA PHE A 93 14.42 -16.49 5.28
C PHE A 93 15.33 -16.72 4.08
N ASP A 94 14.94 -17.60 3.16
CA ASP A 94 15.69 -17.92 1.94
C ASP A 94 15.94 -16.68 1.08
N TYR A 95 14.91 -15.84 0.93
CA TYR A 95 15.00 -14.59 0.17
C TYR A 95 16.11 -13.69 0.72
N ASN A 96 16.17 -13.49 2.03
CA ASN A 96 17.20 -12.64 2.64
C ASN A 96 18.58 -13.30 2.67
N LEU A 97 18.65 -14.64 2.73
CA LEU A 97 19.93 -15.35 2.55
C LEU A 97 20.46 -15.18 1.12
N ASN A 98 19.60 -15.18 0.11
CA ASN A 98 20.02 -14.92 -1.27
C ASN A 98 20.62 -13.52 -1.45
N LEU A 99 20.05 -12.51 -0.78
CA LEU A 99 20.63 -11.15 -0.79
C LEU A 99 21.99 -11.08 -0.10
N LEU A 100 22.12 -11.80 1.02
CA LEU A 100 23.37 -11.88 1.78
C LEU A 100 24.47 -12.63 1.01
N ASN A 101 24.10 -13.61 0.17
CA ASN A 101 25.03 -14.43 -0.59
C ASN A 101 25.77 -13.60 -1.65
N PRO A 102 27.11 -13.43 -1.53
CA PRO A 102 27.90 -12.69 -2.51
C PRO A 102 27.87 -13.29 -3.91
N ASP A 103 27.60 -14.59 -4.02
CA ASP A 103 27.63 -15.35 -5.27
C ASP A 103 26.25 -15.44 -5.94
N SER A 104 25.21 -14.81 -5.37
CA SER A 104 23.88 -14.81 -5.98
C SER A 104 23.79 -13.86 -7.17
N GLU A 105 22.95 -14.20 -8.15
CA GLU A 105 22.71 -13.34 -9.31
C GLU A 105 22.24 -11.93 -8.90
N GLU A 106 21.45 -11.83 -7.84
CA GLU A 106 20.93 -10.54 -7.37
C GLU A 106 22.03 -9.67 -6.76
N HIS A 107 22.96 -10.29 -6.02
CA HIS A 107 24.11 -9.60 -5.44
C HIS A 107 25.08 -9.11 -6.52
N LEU A 108 25.38 -9.98 -7.49
CA LEU A 108 26.24 -9.64 -8.63
C LEU A 108 25.62 -8.53 -9.49
N ALA A 109 24.32 -8.61 -9.78
CA ALA A 109 23.61 -7.58 -10.53
C ALA A 109 23.61 -6.21 -9.81
N ALA A 110 23.63 -6.17 -8.48
CA ALA A 110 23.69 -4.93 -7.71
C ALA A 110 25.06 -4.23 -7.79
N LEU A 111 26.15 -4.97 -8.07
CA LEU A 111 27.47 -4.39 -8.31
C LEU A 111 27.48 -3.58 -9.62
N GLU A 112 26.80 -4.07 -10.64
CA GLU A 112 26.75 -3.46 -11.98
C GLU A 112 25.64 -2.39 -12.13
N ALA A 113 24.83 -2.15 -11.07
CA ALA A 113 23.68 -1.25 -11.10
C ALA A 113 23.87 -0.05 -10.16
N PRO A 114 24.49 1.06 -10.62
CA PRO A 114 24.74 2.25 -9.81
C PRO A 114 23.49 2.77 -9.09
N ASP A 115 22.34 2.68 -9.76
CA ASP A 115 21.05 3.18 -9.27
C ASP A 115 20.49 2.45 -8.03
N ARG A 116 20.92 1.21 -7.77
CA ARG A 116 20.45 0.41 -6.63
C ARG A 116 21.56 0.01 -5.68
N HIS A 117 22.81 0.29 -6.04
CA HIS A 117 24.02 -0.10 -5.32
C HIS A 117 23.94 0.23 -3.82
N GLU A 118 23.77 1.51 -3.48
CA GLU A 118 23.70 1.95 -2.07
C GLU A 118 22.55 1.29 -1.30
N THR A 119 21.34 1.28 -1.90
CA THR A 119 20.14 0.73 -1.26
C THR A 119 20.29 -0.78 -1.02
N PHE A 120 20.90 -1.49 -1.96
CA PHE A 120 21.11 -2.93 -1.88
C PHE A 120 22.14 -3.28 -0.80
N PHE A 121 23.34 -2.70 -0.83
CA PHE A 121 24.39 -3.05 0.15
C PHE A 121 24.07 -2.54 1.55
N ARG A 122 23.32 -1.44 1.68
CA ARG A 122 22.70 -1.04 2.95
C ARG A 122 21.76 -2.13 3.50
N LYS A 123 20.99 -2.81 2.64
CA LYS A 123 20.12 -3.94 3.00
C LYS A 123 20.93 -5.19 3.36
N VAL A 124 22.03 -5.48 2.67
CA VAL A 124 22.95 -6.59 3.00
C VAL A 124 23.51 -6.43 4.41
N LEU A 125 24.06 -5.25 4.75
CA LEU A 125 24.59 -4.96 6.09
C LEU A 125 23.50 -5.08 7.17
N LYS A 126 22.29 -4.57 6.88
CA LYS A 126 21.12 -4.74 7.76
C LYS A 126 20.82 -6.21 8.04
N ILE A 127 20.77 -7.04 7.00
CA ILE A 127 20.48 -8.47 7.12
C ILE A 127 21.58 -9.16 7.92
N ALA A 128 22.85 -8.87 7.65
CA ALA A 128 23.98 -9.47 8.35
C ALA A 128 23.88 -9.29 9.88
N PHE A 129 23.64 -8.07 10.36
CA PHE A 129 23.50 -7.81 11.80
C PHE A 129 22.22 -8.44 12.38
N LEU A 130 21.07 -8.24 11.72
CA LEU A 130 19.78 -8.73 12.22
C LEU A 130 19.75 -10.26 12.28
N TYR A 131 20.15 -10.94 11.21
CA TYR A 131 20.09 -12.40 11.15
C TYR A 131 21.14 -13.03 12.05
N TYR A 132 22.33 -12.46 12.17
CA TYR A 132 23.31 -12.98 13.13
C TYR A 132 22.78 -12.87 14.56
N SER A 133 22.31 -11.68 14.96
CA SER A 133 21.85 -11.43 16.33
C SER A 133 20.69 -12.36 16.73
N ILE A 134 19.78 -12.65 15.79
CA ILE A 134 18.59 -13.46 16.05
C ILE A 134 18.82 -14.96 15.84
N PHE A 135 19.60 -15.36 14.84
CA PHE A 135 19.68 -16.77 14.42
C PHE A 135 21.03 -17.46 14.62
N ALA A 136 22.10 -16.73 14.96
CA ALA A 136 23.38 -17.38 15.25
C ALA A 136 23.21 -18.37 16.40
N SER A 137 23.69 -19.59 16.20
CA SER A 137 23.55 -20.68 17.15
C SER A 137 24.81 -21.54 17.14
N ARG A 138 24.95 -22.36 18.18
CA ARG A 138 26.00 -23.38 18.35
C ARG A 138 25.42 -24.79 18.43
N SER A 139 24.08 -24.91 18.35
CA SER A 139 23.36 -26.16 18.61
C SER A 139 22.48 -26.51 17.41
N ASN A 140 22.60 -27.76 16.95
CA ASN A 140 21.76 -28.29 15.90
C ASN A 140 20.48 -28.86 16.53
N PRO A 141 19.29 -28.32 16.20
CA PRO A 141 18.01 -28.76 16.78
C PRO A 141 17.61 -30.18 16.38
N GLN A 142 18.28 -30.76 15.38
CA GLN A 142 18.05 -32.13 14.93
C GLN A 142 19.06 -33.14 15.53
N ALA A 143 19.99 -32.68 16.39
CA ALA A 143 20.92 -33.58 17.06
C ALA A 143 20.19 -34.42 18.13
N PRO A 144 20.55 -35.71 18.33
CA PRO A 144 19.87 -36.59 19.29
C PRO A 144 19.88 -36.11 20.75
N ASN A 145 20.90 -35.32 21.11
CA ASN A 145 21.12 -34.77 22.45
C ASN A 145 20.81 -33.26 22.53
N TYR A 146 20.06 -32.72 21.59
CA TYR A 146 19.71 -31.31 21.60
C TYR A 146 18.80 -30.96 22.78
N GLN A 147 19.24 -29.99 23.58
CA GLN A 147 18.46 -29.38 24.66
C GLN A 147 18.15 -27.91 24.29
N PRO A 148 16.87 -27.53 24.15
CA PRO A 148 16.48 -26.16 23.79
C PRO A 148 17.03 -25.08 24.72
N GLU A 149 17.26 -25.40 25.99
CA GLU A 149 17.77 -24.51 27.03
C GLU A 149 19.16 -23.98 26.69
N LEU A 150 19.99 -24.77 25.99
CA LEU A 150 21.35 -24.40 25.59
C LEU A 150 21.41 -23.17 24.66
N GLU A 151 20.29 -22.86 23.98
CA GLU A 151 20.17 -21.66 23.15
C GLU A 151 20.06 -20.38 23.98
N LEU A 152 19.47 -20.46 25.18
CA LEU A 152 19.27 -19.31 26.07
C LEU A 152 20.59 -18.77 26.63
N ASP A 153 21.59 -19.63 26.74
CA ASP A 153 22.93 -19.28 27.25
C ASP A 153 23.84 -18.68 26.17
N TYR A 154 23.45 -18.73 24.89
CA TYR A 154 24.27 -18.18 23.82
C TYR A 154 24.10 -16.66 23.73
N ASP A 155 25.18 -15.93 23.96
CA ASP A 155 25.25 -14.47 23.73
C ASP A 155 25.70 -14.18 22.30
N ALA A 156 24.71 -14.03 21.41
CA ALA A 156 24.95 -13.69 20.02
C ALA A 156 25.53 -12.29 19.85
N ILE A 157 25.25 -11.35 20.74
CA ILE A 157 25.72 -9.97 20.62
C ILE A 157 27.20 -9.88 20.96
N ALA A 158 27.64 -10.53 22.04
CA ALA A 158 29.06 -10.61 22.39
C ALA A 158 29.86 -11.30 21.27
N SER A 159 29.35 -12.42 20.76
CA SER A 159 29.97 -13.15 19.65
C SER A 159 30.04 -12.30 18.37
N PHE A 160 28.98 -11.53 18.06
CA PHE A 160 28.99 -10.60 16.93
C PHE A 160 30.08 -9.52 17.09
N GLN A 161 30.16 -8.90 18.27
CA GLN A 161 31.14 -7.84 18.56
C GLN A 161 32.58 -8.35 18.45
N GLN A 162 32.84 -9.59 18.85
CA GLN A 162 34.18 -10.17 18.80
C GLN A 162 34.57 -10.69 17.40
N LYS A 163 33.64 -11.32 16.68
CA LYS A 163 33.97 -12.12 15.48
C LYS A 163 33.52 -11.50 14.16
N VAL A 164 32.46 -10.69 14.18
CA VAL A 164 31.79 -10.21 12.96
C VAL A 164 32.03 -8.73 12.76
N LEU A 165 31.82 -7.93 13.81
CA LEU A 165 31.97 -6.47 13.77
C LEU A 165 33.35 -6.01 13.29
N PRO A 166 34.49 -6.59 13.75
CA PRO A 166 35.81 -6.14 13.30
C PRO A 166 36.03 -6.34 11.80
N VAL A 167 35.52 -7.45 11.24
CA VAL A 167 35.61 -7.74 9.80
C VAL A 167 34.79 -6.72 8.99
N LEU A 168 33.57 -6.42 9.45
CA LEU A 168 32.70 -5.42 8.79
C LEU A 168 33.20 -3.98 8.95
N GLN A 169 34.04 -3.70 9.93
CA GLN A 169 34.72 -2.41 10.13
C GLN A 169 35.99 -2.28 9.30
N SER A 170 36.61 -3.39 8.92
CA SER A 170 37.81 -3.40 8.09
C SER A 170 37.55 -2.87 6.67
N SER A 171 38.63 -2.59 5.95
CA SER A 171 38.61 -2.19 4.53
C SER A 171 38.63 -3.37 3.55
N ASP A 172 38.68 -4.62 4.03
CA ASP A 172 38.78 -5.81 3.20
C ASP A 172 37.39 -6.36 2.84
N ASP A 173 36.94 -6.09 1.62
CA ASP A 173 35.65 -6.57 1.15
C ASP A 173 35.62 -8.06 0.80
N GLU A 174 36.75 -8.69 0.49
CA GLU A 174 36.81 -10.15 0.25
C GLU A 174 36.66 -10.92 1.57
N ALA A 175 37.29 -10.44 2.65
CA ALA A 175 37.07 -10.98 3.98
C ALA A 175 35.59 -10.87 4.41
N LYS A 176 34.89 -9.80 4.03
CA LYS A 176 33.45 -9.63 4.29
C LYS A 176 32.59 -10.57 3.46
N LYS A 177 32.93 -10.81 2.19
CA LYS A 177 32.26 -11.83 1.37
C LYS A 177 32.39 -13.20 1.99
N GLU A 178 33.59 -13.57 2.43
CA GLU A 178 33.83 -14.86 3.08
C GLU A 178 33.10 -14.98 4.42
N LEU A 179 33.07 -13.91 5.21
CA LEU A 179 32.20 -13.82 6.39
C LEU A 179 30.75 -14.12 6.03
N PHE A 180 30.17 -13.47 5.01
CA PHE A 180 28.78 -13.69 4.61
C PHE A 180 28.51 -15.13 4.16
N ARG A 181 29.43 -15.74 3.40
CA ARG A 181 29.35 -17.17 3.05
C ARG A 181 29.33 -18.06 4.30
N ASN A 182 30.19 -17.77 5.27
CA ASN A 182 30.28 -18.53 6.52
C ASN A 182 29.05 -18.34 7.42
N LEU A 183 28.43 -17.15 7.42
CA LEU A 183 27.14 -16.96 8.09
C LEU A 183 26.05 -17.85 7.49
N ILE A 184 25.96 -17.89 6.15
CA ILE A 184 24.99 -18.73 5.45
C ILE A 184 25.22 -20.21 5.76
N LYS A 185 26.48 -20.68 5.67
CA LYS A 185 26.85 -22.05 6.05
C LYS A 185 26.46 -22.37 7.49
N GLY A 186 26.74 -21.46 8.43
CA GLY A 186 26.36 -21.63 9.83
C GLY A 186 24.85 -21.76 10.02
N PHE A 187 24.05 -20.91 9.35
CA PHE A 187 22.59 -21.00 9.43
C PHE A 187 22.03 -22.30 8.88
N GLN A 188 22.65 -22.85 7.83
CA GLN A 188 22.31 -24.16 7.27
C GLN A 188 22.73 -25.29 8.21
N GLN A 189 23.97 -25.27 8.72
CA GLN A 189 24.51 -26.26 9.63
C GLN A 189 23.68 -26.41 10.92
N PHE A 190 23.19 -25.30 11.47
CA PHE A 190 22.39 -25.28 12.69
C PHE A 190 20.88 -25.30 12.44
N ASN A 191 20.45 -25.65 11.21
CA ASN A 191 19.05 -25.85 10.83
C ASN A 191 18.13 -24.70 11.27
N VAL A 192 18.51 -23.45 11.02
CA VAL A 192 17.73 -22.27 11.45
C VAL A 192 16.31 -22.27 10.88
N GLN A 193 16.15 -22.72 9.63
CA GLN A 193 14.82 -22.84 8.99
C GLN A 193 13.91 -23.78 9.78
N TYR A 194 14.45 -24.88 10.33
CA TYR A 194 13.69 -25.79 11.18
C TYR A 194 13.20 -25.08 12.45
N LYS A 195 14.06 -24.32 13.13
CA LYS A 195 13.69 -23.53 14.32
C LYS A 195 12.59 -22.51 14.01
N ILE A 196 12.68 -21.83 12.86
CA ILE A 196 11.65 -20.90 12.39
C ILE A 196 10.33 -21.63 12.16
N ASN A 197 10.34 -22.78 11.50
CA ASN A 197 9.14 -23.56 11.24
C ASN A 197 8.50 -24.08 12.54
N CYS A 198 9.29 -24.56 13.51
CA CYS A 198 8.79 -24.96 14.83
C CYS A 198 8.10 -23.78 15.55
N LEU A 199 8.71 -22.59 15.55
CA LEU A 199 8.11 -21.41 16.15
C LEU A 199 6.83 -20.98 15.42
N LYS A 200 6.83 -21.04 14.08
CA LYS A 200 5.64 -20.75 13.25
C LYS A 200 4.49 -21.68 13.65
N ASN A 201 4.73 -22.98 13.67
CA ASN A 201 3.71 -23.99 13.98
C ASN A 201 3.16 -23.78 15.40
N PHE A 202 4.04 -23.61 16.39
CA PHE A 202 3.63 -23.33 17.77
C PHE A 202 2.69 -22.12 17.88
N LEU A 203 3.04 -21.00 17.23
CA LEU A 203 2.23 -19.78 17.24
C LEU A 203 0.91 -19.95 16.48
N GLN A 204 0.92 -20.66 15.35
CA GLN A 204 -0.30 -20.95 14.59
C GLN A 204 -1.23 -21.87 15.38
N ASP A 205 -0.70 -22.87 16.06
CA ASP A 205 -1.48 -23.81 16.87
C ASP A 205 -2.08 -23.12 18.09
N PHE A 206 -1.34 -22.20 18.71
CA PHE A 206 -1.87 -21.32 19.75
C PHE A 206 -3.07 -20.49 19.27
N MET A 207 -2.98 -19.86 18.10
CA MET A 207 -4.08 -19.08 17.52
C MET A 207 -5.27 -19.98 17.12
N LYS A 208 -5.01 -21.18 16.57
CA LYS A 208 -6.04 -22.17 16.22
C LYS A 208 -6.80 -22.71 17.43
N ALA A 209 -6.16 -22.74 18.60
CA ALA A 209 -6.79 -23.15 19.86
C ALA A 209 -7.84 -22.14 20.36
N GLN A 210 -7.92 -20.94 19.76
CA GLN A 210 -8.93 -19.91 20.05
C GLN A 210 -8.98 -19.48 21.53
N THR A 211 -7.86 -19.62 22.26
CA THR A 211 -7.75 -19.18 23.65
C THR A 211 -8.05 -17.68 23.77
N ILE A 212 -8.99 -17.31 24.65
CA ILE A 212 -9.35 -15.90 24.90
C ILE A 212 -8.22 -15.24 25.67
N LEU A 213 -7.63 -14.19 25.10
CA LEU A 213 -6.61 -13.41 25.78
C LEU A 213 -7.28 -12.36 26.65
N GLN A 214 -6.89 -12.30 27.91
CA GLN A 214 -7.33 -11.22 28.79
C GLN A 214 -6.69 -9.90 28.36
N PRO A 215 -7.43 -8.77 28.42
CA PRO A 215 -6.89 -7.44 28.18
C PRO A 215 -5.65 -7.19 29.04
N ARG A 216 -4.62 -6.58 28.45
CA ARG A 216 -3.41 -6.17 29.15
C ARG A 216 -3.16 -4.71 28.93
N ALA A 217 -3.01 -3.97 30.02
CA ALA A 217 -2.60 -2.58 30.01
C ALA A 217 -1.21 -2.45 30.64
N GLU A 218 -0.29 -1.79 29.95
CA GLU A 218 1.05 -1.47 30.44
C GLU A 218 1.28 0.04 30.35
N SER A 219 1.63 0.67 31.48
CA SER A 219 2.06 2.07 31.51
C SER A 219 3.55 2.18 31.25
N GLY A 220 3.94 3.19 30.47
CA GLY A 220 5.31 3.50 30.12
C GLY A 220 5.52 4.97 29.83
N CYS A 221 6.66 5.29 29.27
CA CYS A 221 6.99 6.63 28.79
C CYS A 221 7.78 6.56 27.48
N ILE A 222 7.54 7.54 26.61
CA ILE A 222 8.40 7.85 25.48
C ILE A 222 9.37 8.93 25.96
N ALA A 223 10.64 8.58 26.08
CA ALA A 223 11.70 9.44 26.57
C ALA A 223 12.62 9.88 25.42
N VAL A 224 12.97 11.16 25.40
CA VAL A 224 14.01 11.72 24.53
C VAL A 224 15.31 11.85 25.31
N ASP A 225 16.38 11.23 24.83
CA ASP A 225 17.70 11.29 25.47
C ASP A 225 18.33 12.70 25.33
N ARG A 226 18.98 13.18 26.39
CA ARG A 226 19.71 14.47 26.40
C ARG A 226 20.81 14.54 25.36
N SER A 227 21.35 13.40 24.95
CA SER A 227 22.35 13.30 23.88
C SER A 227 21.79 13.67 22.50
N ALA A 228 20.49 13.97 22.36
CA ALA A 228 19.91 14.55 21.15
C ALA A 228 20.31 16.02 20.94
N ILE A 229 20.69 16.73 22.00
CA ILE A 229 21.07 18.15 21.97
C ILE A 229 22.57 18.34 22.19
N GLU A 230 23.08 19.52 21.86
CA GLU A 230 24.47 19.90 22.12
C GLU A 230 24.73 20.03 23.63
N SER A 231 26.01 20.02 24.04
CA SER A 231 26.37 20.32 25.43
C SER A 231 25.96 21.75 25.78
N ILE A 232 25.58 22.01 27.04
CA ILE A 232 25.18 23.36 27.48
C ILE A 232 26.25 24.39 27.11
N ASP A 233 27.53 24.07 27.33
CA ASP A 233 28.64 24.98 27.02
C ASP A 233 28.71 25.32 25.52
N ASN A 234 28.46 24.34 24.64
CA ASN A 234 28.41 24.57 23.20
C ASN A 234 27.17 25.38 22.80
N ILE A 235 26.01 25.12 23.42
CA ILE A 235 24.78 25.87 23.18
C ILE A 235 25.01 27.34 23.53
N LEU A 236 25.58 27.61 24.70
CA LEU A 236 25.85 28.97 25.18
C LEU A 236 26.91 29.70 24.34
N LYS A 237 27.93 28.99 23.83
CA LYS A 237 28.99 29.57 22.99
C LYS A 237 28.58 29.79 21.53
N THR A 238 27.79 28.87 20.96
CA THR A 238 27.51 28.84 19.51
C THR A 238 26.08 29.21 19.15
N GLY A 239 25.17 29.27 20.14
CA GLY A 239 23.74 29.44 19.93
C GLY A 239 23.05 28.24 19.25
N LYS A 240 23.73 27.10 19.08
CA LYS A 240 23.20 25.91 18.39
C LYS A 240 22.66 24.91 19.41
N PHE A 241 21.35 24.68 19.39
CA PHE A 241 20.66 23.78 20.33
C PHE A 241 20.78 22.29 19.94
N CYS A 242 20.51 21.95 18.68
CA CYS A 242 20.59 20.58 18.17
C CYS A 242 21.98 20.27 17.62
N GLN A 243 22.39 19.00 17.73
CA GLN A 243 23.64 18.54 17.13
C GLN A 243 23.64 18.70 15.60
N GLU A 244 24.81 18.97 15.02
CA GLU A 244 24.91 19.31 13.60
C GLU A 244 24.36 18.22 12.66
N PHE A 245 24.47 16.94 13.06
CA PHE A 245 23.92 15.83 12.29
C PHE A 245 22.39 15.91 12.15
N ALA A 246 21.68 16.43 13.16
CA ALA A 246 20.22 16.52 13.16
C ALA A 246 19.72 17.57 12.16
N ARG A 247 20.54 18.58 11.84
CA ARG A 247 20.23 19.55 10.77
C ARG A 247 20.37 18.94 9.38
N ARG A 248 21.37 18.06 9.18
CA ARG A 248 21.61 17.40 7.89
C ARG A 248 20.65 16.23 7.65
N ASN A 249 20.26 15.53 8.72
CA ASN A 249 19.31 14.43 8.68
C ASN A 249 18.42 14.44 9.93
N PRO A 250 17.28 15.15 9.89
CA PRO A 250 16.34 15.24 11.02
C PRO A 250 15.85 13.87 11.51
N GLN A 251 15.75 12.88 10.62
CA GLN A 251 15.31 11.52 10.99
C GLN A 251 16.34 10.77 11.85
N ALA A 252 17.61 11.21 11.87
CA ALA A 252 18.63 10.63 12.74
C ALA A 252 18.35 10.88 14.23
N ILE A 253 17.45 11.82 14.57
CA ILE A 253 17.07 12.07 15.97
C ILE A 253 16.25 10.93 16.59
N ILE A 254 15.58 10.12 15.76
CA ILE A 254 14.71 9.01 16.21
C ILE A 254 15.51 8.00 17.04
N GLN A 255 16.81 7.83 16.76
CA GLN A 255 17.65 6.92 17.54
C GLN A 255 17.78 7.33 19.02
N TYR A 256 17.48 8.57 19.38
CA TYR A 256 17.51 9.10 20.75
C TYR A 256 16.14 9.03 21.45
N ILE A 257 15.12 8.54 20.76
CA ILE A 257 13.79 8.30 21.33
C ILE A 257 13.72 6.86 21.82
N SER A 258 13.17 6.65 23.01
CA SER A 258 12.98 5.30 23.56
C SER A 258 11.66 5.15 24.29
N ALA A 259 10.96 4.04 24.06
CA ALA A 259 9.85 3.60 24.90
C ALA A 259 10.42 2.77 26.06
N LYS A 260 10.13 3.15 27.31
CA LYS A 260 10.62 2.48 28.53
C LYS A 260 9.56 2.51 29.62
N GLN A 261 9.69 1.61 30.60
CA GLN A 261 8.99 1.79 31.88
C GLN A 261 9.43 3.10 32.53
N TRP A 262 8.49 3.77 33.20
CA TRP A 262 8.73 5.06 33.87
C TRP A 262 9.94 4.98 34.80
N ASN A 263 10.94 5.84 34.59
CA ASN A 263 12.10 5.90 35.47
C ASN A 263 12.80 7.25 35.33
N LEU A 264 12.80 8.06 36.40
CA LEU A 264 13.45 9.37 36.46
C LEU A 264 14.98 9.21 36.29
N ARG A 265 15.50 9.48 35.09
CA ARG A 265 16.95 9.46 34.81
C ARG A 265 17.47 10.86 34.52
N GLN A 266 18.63 11.19 35.08
CA GLN A 266 19.33 12.48 34.84
C GLN A 266 19.72 12.74 33.37
N GLN A 267 19.69 11.70 32.52
CA GLN A 267 20.03 11.79 31.09
C GLN A 267 18.80 11.93 30.17
N THR A 268 17.58 12.04 30.70
CA THR A 268 16.39 12.28 29.89
C THR A 268 16.17 13.79 29.70
N LEU A 269 15.89 14.22 28.46
CA LEU A 269 15.55 15.61 28.13
C LEU A 269 14.07 15.90 28.39
N CYS A 270 13.18 15.03 27.90
CA CYS A 270 11.74 15.09 28.13
C CYS A 270 11.13 13.70 28.06
N GLU A 271 10.00 13.53 28.76
CA GLU A 271 9.25 12.28 28.84
C GLU A 271 7.78 12.56 28.53
N LEU A 272 7.18 11.68 27.73
CA LEU A 272 5.76 11.67 27.42
C LEU A 272 5.18 10.37 28.02
N PRO A 273 4.31 10.42 29.03
CA PRO A 273 3.65 9.22 29.54
C PRO A 273 2.80 8.57 28.45
N VAL A 274 2.79 7.24 28.42
CA VAL A 274 1.99 6.45 27.48
C VAL A 274 1.36 5.25 28.18
N ASN A 275 0.15 4.89 27.80
CA ASN A 275 -0.50 3.65 28.18
C ASN A 275 -0.69 2.80 26.92
N ILE A 276 -0.27 1.55 26.96
CA ILE A 276 -0.43 0.59 25.88
C ILE A 276 -1.42 -0.48 26.35
N THR A 277 -2.54 -0.60 25.65
CA THR A 277 -3.54 -1.64 25.90
C THR A 277 -3.56 -2.62 24.73
N ILE A 278 -3.59 -3.92 25.02
CA ILE A 278 -3.72 -5.00 24.04
C ILE A 278 -4.96 -5.83 24.39
N GLU A 279 -5.86 -5.97 23.41
CA GLU A 279 -7.15 -6.62 23.57
C GLU A 279 -7.38 -7.68 22.47
N ASP A 280 -8.18 -8.71 22.79
CA ASP A 280 -8.62 -9.75 21.86
C ASP A 280 -10.03 -9.44 21.36
N VAL A 281 -10.13 -8.90 20.14
CA VAL A 281 -11.40 -8.55 19.49
C VAL A 281 -11.88 -9.73 18.63
N ARG A 282 -13.13 -10.15 18.87
CA ARG A 282 -13.76 -11.29 18.18
C ARG A 282 -15.08 -10.88 17.55
N TYR A 283 -15.28 -11.29 16.31
CA TYR A 283 -16.50 -11.04 15.56
C TYR A 283 -17.33 -12.31 15.47
N PHE A 284 -18.64 -12.18 15.66
CA PHE A 284 -19.60 -13.27 15.58
C PHE A 284 -20.67 -12.91 14.54
N PRO A 285 -21.08 -13.85 13.67
CA PRO A 285 -22.16 -13.60 12.73
C PRO A 285 -23.47 -13.40 13.48
N THR A 286 -24.34 -12.54 12.94
CA THR A 286 -25.73 -12.40 13.37
C THR A 286 -26.63 -13.26 12.48
N ASP A 287 -27.91 -13.39 12.84
CA ASP A 287 -28.92 -14.10 12.04
C ASP A 287 -29.42 -13.28 10.82
N GLU A 288 -28.90 -12.07 10.62
CA GLU A 288 -29.33 -11.21 9.52
C GLU A 288 -28.74 -11.70 8.19
N ILE A 289 -29.61 -12.14 7.29
CA ILE A 289 -29.23 -12.61 5.96
C ILE A 289 -29.90 -11.74 4.91
N GLN A 290 -29.07 -11.11 4.08
CA GLN A 290 -29.52 -10.38 2.91
C GLN A 290 -29.12 -11.11 1.63
N SER A 291 -30.01 -11.12 0.65
CA SER A 291 -29.76 -11.70 -0.67
C SER A 291 -30.16 -10.72 -1.77
N PHE A 292 -29.42 -10.78 -2.87
CA PHE A 292 -29.67 -9.96 -4.04
C PHE A 292 -29.37 -10.74 -5.32
N SER A 293 -29.98 -10.29 -6.41
CA SER A 293 -29.58 -10.67 -7.76
C SER A 293 -28.78 -9.54 -8.39
N MET A 294 -27.86 -9.91 -9.29
CA MET A 294 -26.99 -8.97 -9.98
C MET A 294 -26.88 -9.35 -11.45
N GLU A 295 -27.03 -8.36 -12.33
CA GLU A 295 -26.87 -8.51 -13.78
C GLU A 295 -26.02 -7.39 -14.39
N TYR A 296 -25.40 -7.67 -15.53
CA TYR A 296 -24.67 -6.66 -16.29
C TYR A 296 -25.63 -5.81 -17.13
N ASN A 297 -25.53 -4.49 -17.01
CA ASN A 297 -26.25 -3.57 -17.88
C ASN A 297 -25.42 -3.27 -19.15
N ILE A 298 -25.65 -4.08 -20.19
CA ILE A 298 -24.93 -4.01 -21.47
C ILE A 298 -25.68 -3.26 -22.58
N LYS A 299 -26.89 -2.79 -22.32
CA LYS A 299 -27.76 -2.20 -23.36
C LYS A 299 -27.12 -0.95 -23.97
N GLY A 300 -26.97 -0.94 -25.29
CA GLY A 300 -26.43 0.20 -26.04
C GLY A 300 -24.92 0.42 -25.88
N ILE A 301 -24.19 -0.50 -25.24
CA ILE A 301 -22.75 -0.42 -25.08
C ILE A 301 -22.04 -0.96 -26.33
N ARG A 302 -21.14 -0.15 -26.91
CA ARG A 302 -20.23 -0.58 -27.99
C ARG A 302 -18.87 -0.97 -27.43
N ALA A 303 -18.09 -1.75 -28.17
CA ALA A 303 -16.75 -2.15 -27.77
C ALA A 303 -15.72 -1.90 -28.88
N LEU A 304 -14.54 -1.40 -28.51
CA LEU A 304 -13.33 -1.32 -29.33
C LEU A 304 -12.23 -2.15 -28.66
N PRO A 305 -12.14 -3.47 -28.92
CA PRO A 305 -11.17 -4.29 -28.24
C PRO A 305 -9.75 -4.06 -28.79
N VAL A 306 -8.79 -4.03 -27.88
CA VAL A 306 -7.38 -3.74 -28.15
C VAL A 306 -6.53 -4.95 -27.74
N LEU A 307 -5.59 -5.34 -28.58
CA LEU A 307 -4.68 -6.46 -28.32
C LEU A 307 -3.23 -6.02 -28.37
N TRP A 308 -2.50 -6.25 -27.27
CA TRP A 308 -1.05 -6.11 -27.19
C TRP A 308 -0.40 -7.48 -27.36
N VAL A 309 0.36 -7.67 -28.43
CA VAL A 309 0.84 -9.00 -28.85
C VAL A 309 2.34 -9.01 -29.13
N PRO A 310 3.11 -9.95 -28.56
CA PRO A 310 4.50 -10.16 -28.96
C PRO A 310 4.64 -10.55 -30.44
N ARG A 311 5.73 -10.16 -31.10
CA ARG A 311 6.02 -10.49 -32.51
C ARG A 311 6.50 -11.94 -32.75
N SER A 312 6.32 -12.84 -31.79
CA SER A 312 6.70 -14.25 -31.95
C SER A 312 5.73 -15.02 -32.86
N GLU A 313 6.16 -16.20 -33.30
CA GLU A 313 5.31 -17.13 -34.05
C GLU A 313 4.17 -17.69 -33.19
N ARG A 314 4.47 -18.09 -31.95
CA ARG A 314 3.48 -18.59 -30.99
C ARG A 314 2.35 -17.58 -30.72
N SER A 315 2.72 -16.32 -30.53
CA SER A 315 1.76 -15.24 -30.33
C SER A 315 0.87 -15.04 -31.57
N ARG A 316 1.44 -15.17 -32.77
CA ARG A 316 0.70 -15.10 -34.04
C ARG A 316 -0.29 -16.27 -34.19
N GLU A 317 0.09 -17.49 -33.82
CA GLU A 317 -0.81 -18.64 -33.85
C GLU A 317 -2.00 -18.49 -32.90
N ILE A 318 -1.76 -18.01 -31.67
CA ILE A 318 -2.83 -17.82 -30.70
C ILE A 318 -3.76 -16.70 -31.14
N TYR A 319 -3.19 -15.61 -31.67
CA TYR A 319 -3.97 -14.55 -32.29
C TYR A 319 -4.89 -15.10 -33.40
N SER A 320 -4.35 -15.82 -34.38
CA SER A 320 -5.15 -16.33 -35.50
C SER A 320 -6.20 -17.37 -35.10
N LYS A 321 -5.91 -18.20 -34.09
CA LYS A 321 -6.83 -19.23 -33.60
C LYS A 321 -7.94 -18.67 -32.70
N SER A 322 -7.61 -17.76 -31.78
CA SER A 322 -8.50 -17.37 -30.68
C SER A 322 -9.16 -15.99 -30.83
N PHE A 323 -8.68 -15.15 -31.75
CA PHE A 323 -9.13 -13.77 -31.91
C PHE A 323 -9.65 -13.53 -33.33
N GLN A 324 -10.85 -14.01 -33.62
CA GLN A 324 -11.48 -13.97 -34.96
C GLN A 324 -12.23 -12.66 -35.27
N SER A 325 -12.35 -11.75 -34.30
CA SER A 325 -13.04 -10.47 -34.45
C SER A 325 -12.11 -9.34 -34.90
N LYS A 326 -12.67 -8.21 -35.34
CA LYS A 326 -11.89 -6.99 -35.64
C LYS A 326 -11.38 -6.38 -34.33
N LEU A 327 -10.07 -6.17 -34.25
CA LEU A 327 -9.36 -5.68 -33.06
C LEU A 327 -8.34 -4.62 -33.46
N VAL A 328 -8.03 -3.70 -32.56
CA VAL A 328 -6.85 -2.82 -32.71
C VAL A 328 -5.64 -3.57 -32.16
N VAL A 329 -4.65 -3.85 -33.02
CA VAL A 329 -3.50 -4.69 -32.64
C VAL A 329 -2.23 -3.84 -32.53
N PHE A 330 -1.58 -3.90 -31.36
CA PHE A 330 -0.28 -3.30 -31.08
C PHE A 330 0.79 -4.39 -30.94
N PRO A 331 1.56 -4.68 -32.01
CA PRO A 331 2.63 -5.66 -31.95
C PRO A 331 3.88 -5.09 -31.27
N TYR A 332 4.47 -5.82 -30.33
CA TYR A 332 5.70 -5.42 -29.65
C TYR A 332 6.76 -6.51 -29.66
N ASP A 333 8.02 -6.13 -29.42
CA ASP A 333 9.14 -7.06 -29.31
C ASP A 333 9.39 -7.35 -27.83
N CYS A 334 9.24 -8.62 -27.42
CA CYS A 334 9.36 -9.03 -26.03
C CYS A 334 10.79 -8.95 -25.50
N ARG A 335 11.81 -8.92 -26.37
CA ARG A 335 13.23 -8.91 -25.97
C ARG A 335 13.86 -7.52 -25.94
N ARG A 336 13.16 -6.52 -26.48
CA ARG A 336 13.72 -5.18 -26.71
C ARG A 336 14.14 -4.46 -25.44
N LEU A 337 13.52 -4.77 -24.31
CA LEU A 337 13.81 -4.21 -22.99
C LEU A 337 14.54 -5.18 -22.05
N ASP A 338 15.05 -6.31 -22.56
CA ASP A 338 15.77 -7.29 -21.75
C ASP A 338 17.12 -6.73 -21.25
N SER A 339 17.51 -7.13 -20.04
CA SER A 339 18.78 -6.71 -19.42
C SER A 339 20.00 -7.23 -20.18
N LYS A 340 19.90 -8.43 -20.76
CA LYS A 340 20.95 -9.05 -21.57
C LYS A 340 20.53 -9.01 -23.04
N GLY A 341 21.23 -8.19 -23.85
CA GLY A 341 21.01 -8.11 -25.30
C GLY A 341 19.85 -7.20 -25.75
N GLY A 342 19.17 -6.49 -24.85
CA GLY A 342 18.17 -5.48 -25.17
C GLY A 342 18.75 -4.10 -25.48
N LEU A 343 17.89 -3.09 -25.59
CA LEU A 343 18.28 -1.70 -25.84
C LEU A 343 19.06 -1.10 -24.66
N LYS A 344 20.09 -0.29 -24.96
CA LYS A 344 20.75 0.57 -23.99
C LYS A 344 19.75 1.58 -23.37
N ALA A 345 20.02 2.06 -22.16
CA ALA A 345 19.10 2.88 -21.36
C ALA A 345 18.42 4.03 -22.13
N ALA A 346 19.18 4.84 -22.87
CA ALA A 346 18.63 5.95 -23.65
C ALA A 346 17.68 5.50 -24.78
N ALA A 347 18.06 4.45 -25.52
CA ALA A 347 17.21 3.89 -26.57
C ALA A 347 15.99 3.16 -25.99
N ALA A 348 16.14 2.50 -24.84
CA ALA A 348 15.04 1.89 -24.11
C ALA A 348 14.02 2.94 -23.62
N PHE A 349 14.49 4.10 -23.15
CA PHE A 349 13.64 5.24 -22.81
C PHE A 349 12.88 5.76 -24.04
N ALA A 350 13.60 6.04 -25.14
CA ALA A 350 12.98 6.50 -26.38
C ALA A 350 11.93 5.52 -26.92
N TYR A 351 12.20 4.21 -26.83
CA TYR A 351 11.23 3.17 -27.18
C TYR A 351 9.97 3.23 -26.31
N LYS A 352 10.11 3.27 -24.98
CA LYS A 352 8.98 3.37 -24.04
C LYS A 352 8.16 4.64 -24.28
N PHE A 353 8.84 5.77 -24.45
CA PHE A 353 8.24 7.06 -24.75
C PHE A 353 7.44 7.04 -26.06
N ALA A 354 8.03 6.53 -27.14
CA ALA A 354 7.38 6.45 -28.44
C ALA A 354 6.17 5.52 -28.42
N VAL A 355 6.28 4.33 -27.81
CA VAL A 355 5.15 3.40 -27.66
C VAL A 355 4.02 4.04 -26.86
N LEU A 356 4.33 4.71 -25.74
CA LEU A 356 3.34 5.41 -24.92
C LEU A 356 2.57 6.47 -25.73
N LEU A 357 3.31 7.38 -26.38
CA LEU A 357 2.74 8.51 -27.09
C LEU A 357 1.91 8.06 -28.30
N VAL A 358 2.49 7.22 -29.16
CA VAL A 358 1.83 6.77 -30.39
C VAL A 358 0.60 5.93 -30.08
N SER A 359 0.68 5.00 -29.11
CA SER A 359 -0.49 4.21 -28.73
C SER A 359 -1.63 5.07 -28.19
N TYR A 360 -1.33 6.09 -27.37
CA TYR A 360 -2.36 7.02 -26.89
C TYR A 360 -3.02 7.79 -28.03
N ILE A 361 -2.22 8.40 -28.91
CA ILE A 361 -2.73 9.17 -30.06
C ILE A 361 -3.58 8.30 -30.98
N CYS A 362 -3.11 7.11 -31.36
CA CYS A 362 -3.86 6.19 -32.22
C CYS A 362 -5.21 5.79 -31.60
N LEU A 363 -5.22 5.44 -30.31
CA LEU A 363 -6.46 5.08 -29.62
C LEU A 363 -7.40 6.27 -29.49
N ARG A 364 -6.88 7.47 -29.20
CA ARG A 364 -7.67 8.69 -29.12
C ARG A 364 -8.38 8.98 -30.45
N ILE A 365 -7.66 8.96 -31.58
CA ILE A 365 -8.22 9.20 -32.91
C ILE A 365 -9.36 8.22 -33.22
N LEU A 366 -9.18 6.94 -32.88
CA LEU A 366 -10.24 5.93 -33.08
C LEU A 366 -11.46 6.17 -32.19
N LEU A 367 -11.24 6.65 -30.97
CA LEU A 367 -12.27 6.84 -29.96
C LEU A 367 -13.01 8.18 -30.07
N GLU A 368 -12.44 9.20 -30.72
CA GLU A 368 -13.11 10.48 -30.99
C GLU A 368 -14.39 10.32 -31.80
N LYS A 369 -14.47 9.30 -32.66
CA LYS A 369 -15.68 8.96 -33.43
C LYS A 369 -16.59 7.96 -32.70
N ALA A 370 -16.18 7.47 -31.54
CA ALA A 370 -16.94 6.48 -30.78
C ALA A 370 -17.85 7.15 -29.73
N PRO A 371 -19.01 6.57 -29.42
CA PRO A 371 -19.85 7.04 -28.31
C PRO A 371 -19.09 7.03 -26.97
N ASN A 372 -19.38 7.99 -26.09
CA ASN A 372 -18.77 8.08 -24.75
C ASN A 372 -18.99 6.80 -23.91
N ASN A 373 -20.05 6.03 -24.15
CA ASN A 373 -20.29 4.79 -23.41
C ASN A 373 -19.50 3.56 -23.94
N THR A 374 -18.62 3.74 -24.92
CA THR A 374 -17.81 2.67 -25.53
C THR A 374 -16.86 2.03 -24.50
N ILE A 375 -16.78 0.70 -24.53
CA ILE A 375 -15.80 -0.06 -23.75
C ILE A 375 -14.55 -0.32 -24.58
N VAL A 376 -13.39 -0.15 -23.96
CA VAL A 376 -12.08 -0.43 -24.56
C VAL A 376 -11.38 -1.53 -23.75
N PRO A 377 -11.72 -2.81 -23.99
CA PRO A 377 -11.07 -3.92 -23.30
C PRO A 377 -9.68 -4.14 -23.91
N MET A 378 -8.63 -4.00 -23.11
CA MET A 378 -7.24 -4.17 -23.52
C MET A 378 -6.67 -5.52 -23.08
N VAL A 379 -6.49 -6.43 -24.02
CA VAL A 379 -5.92 -7.75 -23.79
C VAL A 379 -4.41 -7.70 -24.07
N ARG A 380 -3.60 -8.29 -23.18
CA ARG A 380 -2.15 -8.46 -23.38
C ARG A 380 -1.79 -9.94 -23.43
N LEU A 381 -0.98 -10.34 -24.38
CA LEU A 381 -0.37 -11.67 -24.39
C LEU A 381 1.04 -11.61 -23.80
N HIS A 382 1.35 -12.58 -22.94
CA HIS A 382 2.62 -12.72 -22.23
C HIS A 382 3.24 -14.11 -22.44
N GLU A 383 4.49 -14.15 -22.90
CA GLU A 383 5.30 -15.35 -23.10
C GLU A 383 6.19 -15.68 -21.89
N GLY A 384 6.45 -14.72 -21.00
CA GLY A 384 7.13 -14.94 -19.72
C GLY A 384 6.30 -15.80 -18.74
N ASN A 385 6.93 -16.30 -17.67
CA ASN A 385 6.26 -17.02 -16.58
C ASN A 385 6.01 -16.11 -15.36
N HIS A 386 5.27 -16.61 -14.35
CA HIS A 386 4.89 -15.81 -13.18
C HIS A 386 6.08 -15.29 -12.38
N GLU A 387 7.12 -16.10 -12.26
CA GLU A 387 8.29 -15.81 -11.43
C GLU A 387 9.27 -14.85 -12.12
N ASN A 388 9.40 -14.97 -13.45
CA ASN A 388 10.31 -14.19 -14.28
C ASN A 388 9.57 -13.64 -15.53
N PRO A 389 8.73 -12.59 -15.37
CA PRO A 389 8.11 -11.91 -16.50
C PRO A 389 9.17 -11.15 -17.32
N SER A 390 8.97 -11.03 -18.65
CA SER A 390 9.85 -10.19 -19.46
C SER A 390 9.73 -8.71 -19.06
N HIS A 391 10.84 -7.96 -19.15
CA HIS A 391 10.84 -6.52 -18.88
C HIS A 391 9.88 -5.77 -19.82
N SER A 392 9.77 -6.22 -21.07
CA SER A 392 8.84 -5.65 -22.04
C SER A 392 7.40 -5.93 -21.64
N GLU A 393 7.09 -7.14 -21.18
CA GLU A 393 5.75 -7.50 -20.70
C GLU A 393 5.31 -6.67 -19.49
N LYS A 394 6.23 -6.46 -18.54
CA LYS A 394 5.99 -5.59 -17.39
C LYS A 394 5.69 -4.16 -17.85
N PHE A 395 6.49 -3.63 -18.77
CA PHE A 395 6.23 -2.31 -19.36
C PHE A 395 4.86 -2.23 -20.04
N MET A 396 4.47 -3.22 -20.85
CA MET A 396 3.17 -3.24 -21.51
C MET A 396 1.99 -3.34 -20.52
N ALA A 397 2.17 -4.08 -19.41
CA ALA A 397 1.18 -4.13 -18.34
C ALA A 397 0.98 -2.75 -17.67
N HIS A 398 2.07 -2.02 -17.41
CA HIS A 398 2.01 -0.67 -16.83
C HIS A 398 1.44 0.36 -17.81
N LEU A 399 1.87 0.29 -19.08
CA LEU A 399 1.40 1.14 -20.17
C LEU A 399 -0.12 1.04 -20.33
N SER A 400 -0.63 -0.17 -20.46
CA SER A 400 -2.07 -0.39 -20.65
C SER A 400 -2.90 0.05 -19.44
N LYS A 401 -2.41 -0.11 -18.20
CA LYS A 401 -3.05 0.50 -17.01
C LYS A 401 -3.12 2.03 -17.12
N THR A 402 -2.01 2.66 -17.51
CA THR A 402 -1.95 4.13 -17.74
C THR A 402 -2.94 4.58 -18.82
N LEU A 403 -2.97 3.87 -19.96
CA LEU A 403 -3.89 4.16 -21.06
C LEU A 403 -5.34 3.94 -20.65
N CYS A 404 -5.65 2.87 -19.92
CA CYS A 404 -7.00 2.65 -19.41
C CYS A 404 -7.45 3.77 -18.48
N HIS A 405 -6.56 4.29 -17.63
CA HIS A 405 -6.89 5.43 -16.76
C HIS A 405 -7.23 6.66 -17.58
N ILE A 406 -6.36 7.12 -18.47
CA ILE A 406 -6.61 8.37 -19.21
C ILE A 406 -7.78 8.25 -20.19
N LEU A 407 -7.97 7.11 -20.85
CA LEU A 407 -9.10 6.89 -21.76
C LEU A 407 -10.44 6.77 -21.02
N SER A 408 -10.40 6.36 -19.74
CA SER A 408 -11.62 6.27 -18.93
C SER A 408 -12.18 7.62 -18.49
N GLU A 409 -11.55 8.73 -18.88
CA GLU A 409 -12.11 10.07 -18.69
C GLU A 409 -13.39 10.27 -19.53
N LYS A 410 -13.42 9.67 -20.73
CA LYS A 410 -14.55 9.73 -21.67
C LYS A 410 -15.17 8.37 -21.96
N HIS A 411 -14.43 7.27 -21.83
CA HIS A 411 -14.86 5.91 -22.19
C HIS A 411 -14.79 4.97 -20.98
N ARG A 412 -15.01 3.66 -21.19
CA ARG A 412 -14.82 2.64 -20.14
C ARG A 412 -13.70 1.69 -20.53
N SER A 413 -12.52 1.86 -19.94
CA SER A 413 -11.35 1.08 -20.33
C SER A 413 -10.83 0.23 -19.18
N ASN A 414 -10.49 -1.01 -19.46
CA ASN A 414 -9.81 -1.89 -18.51
C ASN A 414 -8.86 -2.84 -19.25
N SER A 415 -7.93 -3.47 -18.52
CA SER A 415 -6.88 -4.26 -19.14
C SER A 415 -6.53 -5.54 -18.39
N GLN A 416 -6.26 -6.62 -19.13
CA GLN A 416 -5.91 -7.93 -18.56
C GLN A 416 -4.82 -8.63 -19.38
N GLY A 417 -3.91 -9.30 -18.67
CA GLY A 417 -2.84 -10.10 -19.26
C GLY A 417 -3.14 -11.59 -19.23
N PHE A 418 -2.83 -12.29 -20.32
CA PHE A 418 -2.93 -13.74 -20.43
C PHE A 418 -1.57 -14.33 -20.79
N ARG A 419 -1.12 -15.29 -19.98
CA ARG A 419 0.11 -16.02 -20.25
C ARG A 419 -0.15 -17.11 -21.28
N ILE A 420 0.71 -17.16 -22.28
CA ILE A 420 0.53 -18.01 -23.46
C ILE A 420 1.62 -19.05 -23.64
N ARG A 421 2.65 -19.10 -22.77
CA ARG A 421 3.73 -20.12 -22.83
C ARG A 421 3.26 -21.54 -22.53
N GLY A 422 2.20 -21.69 -21.75
CA GLY A 422 1.43 -22.92 -21.62
C GLY A 422 0.05 -22.76 -22.26
N THR A 423 -0.74 -23.83 -22.31
CA THR A 423 -2.17 -23.73 -22.65
C THR A 423 -2.89 -23.15 -21.42
N PRO A 424 -3.44 -21.93 -21.48
CA PRO A 424 -4.15 -21.36 -20.34
C PRO A 424 -5.40 -22.19 -20.01
N SER A 425 -5.63 -22.47 -18.74
CA SER A 425 -6.82 -23.22 -18.31
C SER A 425 -8.09 -22.40 -18.56
N ALA A 426 -9.20 -23.08 -18.83
CA ALA A 426 -10.50 -22.42 -19.00
C ALA A 426 -10.88 -21.55 -17.79
N PHE A 427 -10.49 -21.99 -16.58
CA PHE A 427 -10.66 -21.22 -15.35
C PHE A 427 -9.89 -19.89 -15.37
N THR A 428 -8.60 -19.92 -15.73
CA THR A 428 -7.75 -18.71 -15.82
C THR A 428 -8.29 -17.73 -16.86
N ILE A 429 -8.74 -18.24 -18.01
CA ILE A 429 -9.35 -17.41 -19.06
C ILE A 429 -10.62 -16.74 -18.52
N ARG A 430 -11.53 -17.51 -17.91
CA ARG A 430 -12.81 -17.00 -17.40
C ARG A 430 -12.61 -15.93 -16.33
N ASN A 431 -11.69 -16.12 -15.39
CA ASN A 431 -11.38 -15.11 -14.37
C ASN A 431 -10.74 -13.87 -14.99
N GLY A 432 -9.80 -14.03 -15.93
CA GLY A 432 -9.21 -12.91 -16.64
C GLY A 432 -10.26 -12.08 -17.40
N LEU A 433 -11.24 -12.73 -18.05
CA LEU A 433 -12.34 -12.03 -18.71
C LEU A 433 -13.26 -11.33 -17.71
N SER A 434 -13.57 -11.97 -16.57
CA SER A 434 -14.38 -11.36 -15.52
C SER A 434 -13.71 -10.10 -14.93
N SER A 435 -12.39 -10.14 -14.70
CA SER A 435 -11.60 -8.97 -14.33
C SER A 435 -11.64 -7.88 -15.40
N LEU A 436 -11.43 -8.24 -16.68
CA LEU A 436 -11.44 -7.32 -17.82
C LEU A 436 -12.78 -6.56 -17.95
N TYR A 437 -13.90 -7.25 -17.74
CA TYR A 437 -15.24 -6.68 -17.86
C TYR A 437 -15.86 -6.19 -16.54
N SER A 438 -15.09 -6.14 -15.45
CA SER A 438 -15.54 -5.64 -14.15
C SER A 438 -16.05 -4.19 -14.17
N ILE A 439 -15.60 -3.39 -15.14
CA ILE A 439 -15.99 -1.98 -15.36
C ILE A 439 -17.37 -1.78 -15.99
N ILE A 440 -18.03 -2.85 -16.45
CA ILE A 440 -19.37 -2.76 -17.01
C ILE A 440 -20.36 -2.42 -15.89
N PRO A 441 -21.28 -1.45 -16.11
CA PRO A 441 -22.30 -1.15 -15.12
C PRO A 441 -23.12 -2.38 -14.74
N LYS A 442 -23.42 -2.50 -13.45
CA LYS A 442 -24.18 -3.61 -12.88
C LYS A 442 -25.48 -3.10 -12.28
N LYS A 443 -26.49 -3.96 -12.32
CA LYS A 443 -27.82 -3.71 -11.76
C LYS A 443 -28.08 -4.74 -10.68
N PHE A 444 -28.46 -4.27 -9.50
CA PHE A 444 -28.75 -5.08 -8.32
C PHE A 444 -30.24 -5.01 -8.00
N ARG A 445 -30.83 -6.14 -7.57
CA ARG A 445 -32.22 -6.20 -7.08
C ARG A 445 -32.25 -6.98 -5.77
N PHE A 446 -32.89 -6.37 -4.78
CA PHE A 446 -33.12 -6.95 -3.46
C PHE A 446 -34.59 -7.34 -3.32
N HIS A 447 -34.88 -8.32 -2.45
CA HIS A 447 -36.26 -8.73 -2.20
C HIS A 447 -36.96 -7.86 -1.16
N ASN A 448 -36.26 -7.46 -0.08
CA ASN A 448 -36.84 -6.73 1.06
C ASN A 448 -35.89 -5.63 1.57
N LEU A 449 -35.49 -4.67 0.71
CA LEU A 449 -34.61 -3.58 1.11
C LEU A 449 -35.37 -2.25 1.08
N GLN A 450 -35.50 -1.60 2.23
CA GLN A 450 -35.99 -0.23 2.33
C GLN A 450 -34.80 0.71 2.24
N LEU A 451 -34.76 1.54 1.20
CA LEU A 451 -33.73 2.55 1.00
C LEU A 451 -34.28 3.90 1.45
N SER A 452 -33.42 4.72 2.06
CA SER A 452 -33.75 6.09 2.43
C SER A 452 -34.04 6.92 1.16
N PRO A 453 -35.15 7.67 1.12
CA PRO A 453 -35.47 8.55 0.00
C PRO A 453 -34.49 9.74 -0.11
N GLU A 454 -33.71 10.04 0.94
CA GLU A 454 -32.73 11.12 0.92
C GLU A 454 -31.44 10.76 0.15
N LEU A 455 -31.25 9.47 -0.17
CA LEU A 455 -30.06 8.93 -0.82
C LEU A 455 -30.37 8.31 -2.20
N ASP A 456 -31.12 9.01 -3.04
CA ASP A 456 -31.47 8.56 -4.40
C ASP A 456 -30.24 8.22 -5.27
N ASN A 457 -29.20 9.05 -5.16
CA ASN A 457 -27.97 8.94 -5.93
C ASN A 457 -26.75 9.23 -5.05
N LEU A 458 -25.73 8.37 -5.12
CA LEU A 458 -24.43 8.55 -4.47
C LEU A 458 -23.32 8.59 -5.53
N ALA A 459 -22.45 9.60 -5.44
CA ALA A 459 -21.19 9.62 -6.16
C ALA A 459 -20.04 9.25 -5.22
N ILE A 460 -19.34 8.16 -5.52
CA ILE A 460 -18.09 7.78 -4.85
C ILE A 460 -16.93 8.36 -5.64
N ILE A 461 -16.15 9.25 -5.02
CA ILE A 461 -14.99 9.91 -5.62
C ILE A 461 -13.74 9.44 -4.86
N ALA A 462 -12.96 8.55 -5.47
CA ALA A 462 -11.69 8.08 -4.91
C ALA A 462 -10.51 8.86 -5.48
N VAL A 463 -9.64 9.39 -4.63
CA VAL A 463 -8.50 10.25 -5.02
C VAL A 463 -7.16 9.74 -4.50
N ALA A 464 -6.13 9.88 -5.35
CA ALA A 464 -4.74 9.60 -5.02
C ALA A 464 -3.80 10.64 -5.65
N THR A 465 -2.57 10.70 -5.14
CA THR A 465 -1.52 11.57 -5.70
C THR A 465 -0.26 10.78 -6.00
N LYS A 466 0.51 11.27 -6.97
CA LYS A 466 1.80 10.71 -7.34
C LYS A 466 2.76 11.81 -7.78
N ASP A 467 3.93 11.87 -7.16
CA ASP A 467 4.97 12.83 -7.54
C ASP A 467 5.33 12.70 -9.03
N SER A 468 5.57 13.83 -9.70
CA SER A 468 5.79 13.89 -11.14
C SER A 468 7.21 14.29 -11.53
N ASP A 469 7.97 14.94 -10.63
CA ASP A 469 9.31 15.48 -10.89
C ASP A 469 10.33 15.21 -9.76
N ALA A 470 10.17 14.10 -9.02
CA ALA A 470 11.05 13.78 -7.90
C ALA A 470 12.50 13.50 -8.35
N ARG A 471 13.44 14.42 -8.02
CA ARG A 471 14.88 14.09 -7.98
C ARG A 471 15.12 13.12 -6.82
N LYS A 472 16.03 12.16 -7.00
CA LYS A 472 16.37 11.13 -5.99
C LYS A 472 16.81 11.73 -4.63
N GLU A 473 17.30 12.97 -4.61
CA GLU A 473 17.60 13.71 -3.38
C GLU A 473 16.38 14.53 -2.94
N LYS A 474 15.70 14.02 -1.90
CA LYS A 474 14.50 14.61 -1.28
C LYS A 474 14.81 15.93 -0.55
N ASN A 475 15.04 17.00 -1.28
CA ASN A 475 14.78 18.33 -0.75
C ASN A 475 13.36 18.70 -1.19
N TYR A 476 12.41 18.70 -0.25
CA TYR A 476 11.03 19.17 -0.47
C TYR A 476 11.07 20.63 -0.95
N SER A 477 11.15 20.82 -2.26
CA SER A 477 11.08 22.13 -2.88
C SER A 477 9.61 22.48 -3.08
N THR A 478 9.24 23.71 -2.74
CA THR A 478 7.90 24.26 -3.02
C THR A 478 7.55 24.30 -4.51
N SER A 479 8.50 24.01 -5.40
CA SER A 479 8.31 23.91 -6.85
C SER A 479 7.89 22.54 -7.35
N GLN A 480 7.83 21.52 -6.48
CA GLN A 480 7.54 20.13 -6.88
C GLN A 480 6.17 20.02 -7.56
N LYS A 481 6.11 19.26 -8.65
CA LYS A 481 4.90 18.91 -9.38
C LYS A 481 4.41 17.52 -8.98
N THR A 482 3.11 17.43 -8.77
CA THR A 482 2.43 16.19 -8.36
C THR A 482 1.22 15.98 -9.26
N CYS A 483 1.03 14.74 -9.71
CA CYS A 483 -0.13 14.32 -10.46
C CYS A 483 -1.23 13.93 -9.47
N LEU A 484 -2.35 14.65 -9.50
CA LEU A 484 -3.59 14.25 -8.86
C LEU A 484 -4.34 13.34 -9.83
N LEU A 485 -4.91 12.25 -9.32
CA LEU A 485 -5.71 11.32 -10.11
C LEU A 485 -6.84 10.71 -9.28
N GLY A 486 -7.88 10.24 -9.95
CA GLY A 486 -9.00 9.61 -9.28
C GLY A 486 -9.98 8.91 -10.19
N GLU A 487 -10.98 8.29 -9.56
CA GLU A 487 -12.07 7.57 -10.21
C GLU A 487 -13.40 7.95 -9.56
N VAL A 488 -14.42 8.13 -10.40
CA VAL A 488 -15.79 8.44 -9.99
C VAL A 488 -16.68 7.25 -10.31
N THR A 489 -17.33 6.68 -9.29
CA THR A 489 -18.37 5.68 -9.43
C THR A 489 -19.72 6.28 -9.05
N GLY A 490 -20.73 6.04 -9.88
CA GLY A 490 -22.10 6.45 -9.61
C GLY A 490 -22.92 5.26 -9.15
N ILE A 491 -23.72 5.49 -8.11
CA ILE A 491 -24.77 4.59 -7.64
C ILE A 491 -26.09 5.34 -7.77
N ARG A 492 -27.09 4.71 -8.38
CA ARG A 492 -28.40 5.31 -8.61
C ARG A 492 -29.51 4.33 -8.30
N HIS A 493 -30.53 4.81 -7.62
CA HIS A 493 -31.79 4.10 -7.50
C HIS A 493 -32.58 4.21 -8.82
N GLY A 494 -33.06 3.08 -9.32
CA GLY A 494 -33.90 2.99 -10.50
C GLY A 494 -35.38 3.01 -10.12
N GLU A 495 -36.22 3.52 -11.01
CA GLU A 495 -37.68 3.56 -10.82
C GLU A 495 -38.30 2.16 -10.57
N ASP A 496 -37.64 1.09 -11.03
CA ASP A 496 -38.06 -0.29 -10.82
C ASP A 496 -37.54 -0.92 -9.52
N GLY A 497 -37.12 -0.11 -8.55
CA GLY A 497 -36.60 -0.54 -7.24
C GLY A 497 -35.21 -1.18 -7.31
N SER A 498 -34.52 -1.03 -8.43
CA SER A 498 -33.18 -1.57 -8.63
C SER A 498 -32.10 -0.57 -8.28
N ILE A 499 -30.89 -1.05 -8.00
CA ILE A 499 -29.75 -0.18 -7.77
C ILE A 499 -28.74 -0.39 -8.91
N GLN A 500 -28.41 0.67 -9.62
CA GLN A 500 -27.41 0.65 -10.69
C GLN A 500 -26.09 1.21 -10.18
N VAL A 501 -25.01 0.43 -10.38
CA VAL A 501 -23.64 0.83 -10.03
C VAL A 501 -22.78 0.85 -11.30
N GLY A 502 -21.99 1.91 -11.49
CA GLY A 502 -21.05 1.94 -12.61
C GLY A 502 -20.02 3.07 -12.53
N MET A 503 -18.84 2.82 -13.09
CA MET A 503 -17.82 3.86 -13.27
C MET A 503 -18.36 4.94 -14.23
N LEU A 504 -18.36 6.19 -13.76
CA LEU A 504 -18.78 7.36 -14.53
C LEU A 504 -17.62 7.89 -15.35
N LYS A 505 -16.46 8.09 -14.71
CA LYS A 505 -15.21 8.51 -15.36
C LYS A 505 -14.02 8.35 -14.42
N THR A 506 -12.82 8.39 -14.99
CA THR A 506 -11.57 8.71 -14.27
C THR A 506 -11.18 10.17 -14.52
N PHE A 507 -10.17 10.64 -13.79
CA PHE A 507 -9.59 11.96 -13.98
C PHE A 507 -8.13 12.00 -13.56
N SER A 508 -7.37 12.92 -14.14
CA SER A 508 -6.00 13.23 -13.74
C SER A 508 -5.54 14.60 -14.23
N ALA A 509 -4.74 15.29 -13.43
CA ALA A 509 -4.12 16.57 -13.75
C ALA A 509 -2.84 16.81 -12.94
N ASN A 510 -1.95 17.64 -13.48
CA ASN A 510 -0.67 17.98 -12.86
C ASN A 510 -0.79 19.32 -12.11
N TYR A 511 -0.33 19.37 -10.86
CA TYR A 511 -0.36 20.58 -10.03
C TYR A 511 1.00 20.85 -9.39
N HIS A 512 1.28 22.11 -9.10
CA HIS A 512 2.30 22.44 -8.10
C HIS A 512 1.77 22.07 -6.71
N ILE A 513 2.64 21.61 -5.81
CA ILE A 513 2.24 21.11 -4.50
C ILE A 513 1.39 22.10 -3.67
N LYS A 514 1.67 23.41 -3.79
CA LYS A 514 0.86 24.46 -3.14
C LYS A 514 -0.58 24.46 -3.68
N GLN A 515 -0.74 24.46 -5.00
CA GLN A 515 -2.05 24.45 -5.66
C GLN A 515 -2.81 23.16 -5.41
N LEU A 516 -2.12 22.02 -5.32
CA LEU A 516 -2.74 20.72 -5.09
C LEU A 516 -3.58 20.69 -3.81
N TYR A 517 -3.07 21.30 -2.73
CA TYR A 517 -3.74 21.30 -1.42
C TYR A 517 -4.55 22.57 -1.14
N SER A 518 -4.43 23.60 -1.98
CA SER A 518 -5.19 24.84 -1.82
C SER A 518 -6.36 24.95 -2.81
N GLU A 519 -6.19 24.59 -4.08
CA GLU A 519 -7.20 24.76 -5.12
C GLU A 519 -7.01 23.82 -6.34
N PRO A 520 -7.25 22.50 -6.18
CA PRO A 520 -7.21 21.56 -7.29
C PRO A 520 -8.49 21.68 -8.14
N SER A 521 -8.45 22.51 -9.19
CA SER A 521 -9.60 22.82 -10.05
C SER A 521 -10.35 21.59 -10.56
N ILE A 522 -9.64 20.52 -10.95
CA ILE A 522 -10.26 19.29 -11.48
C ILE A 522 -11.26 18.66 -10.49
N LEU A 523 -11.02 18.73 -9.18
CA LEU A 523 -11.95 18.17 -8.19
C LEU A 523 -13.21 19.03 -8.08
N LYS A 524 -13.04 20.36 -8.05
CA LYS A 524 -14.14 21.32 -8.06
C LYS A 524 -15.03 21.12 -9.29
N ASP A 525 -14.42 20.95 -10.46
CA ASP A 525 -15.12 20.74 -11.72
C ASP A 525 -15.90 19.43 -11.71
N ILE A 526 -15.33 18.34 -11.18
CA ILE A 526 -16.00 17.05 -11.09
C ILE A 526 -17.22 17.11 -10.17
N VAL A 527 -17.07 17.66 -8.96
CA VAL A 527 -18.18 17.77 -8.01
C VAL A 527 -19.28 18.64 -8.60
N SER A 528 -18.92 19.76 -9.24
CA SER A 528 -19.88 20.64 -9.91
C SER A 528 -20.63 19.92 -11.04
N GLN A 529 -19.92 19.23 -11.93
CA GLN A 529 -20.54 18.47 -13.03
C GLN A 529 -21.47 17.36 -12.53
N LEU A 530 -21.14 16.72 -11.40
CA LEU A 530 -21.99 15.69 -10.80
C LEU A 530 -23.21 16.32 -10.12
N TYR A 531 -23.04 17.43 -9.42
CA TYR A 531 -24.13 18.18 -8.81
C TYR A 531 -25.16 18.63 -9.86
N ASP A 532 -24.68 19.16 -10.99
CA ASP A 532 -25.52 19.57 -12.13
C ASP A 532 -26.24 18.38 -12.78
N ARG A 533 -25.71 17.15 -12.61
CA ARG A 533 -26.34 15.90 -13.05
C ARG A 533 -27.30 15.29 -12.01
N GLY A 534 -27.60 16.02 -10.93
CA GLY A 534 -28.56 15.62 -9.91
C GLY A 534 -27.98 14.80 -8.75
N TYR A 535 -26.65 14.68 -8.63
CA TYR A 535 -26.05 14.10 -7.43
C TYR A 535 -26.11 15.12 -6.28
N ARG A 536 -26.56 14.69 -5.11
CA ARG A 536 -26.54 15.50 -3.87
C ARG A 536 -25.67 14.90 -2.78
N ASN A 537 -25.41 13.59 -2.86
CA ASN A 537 -24.62 12.85 -1.89
C ASN A 537 -23.29 12.40 -2.49
N PHE A 538 -22.19 12.68 -1.78
CA PHE A 538 -20.82 12.45 -2.25
C PHE A 538 -20.00 11.71 -1.18
N ALA A 539 -19.59 10.47 -1.45
CA ALA A 539 -18.59 9.77 -0.66
C ALA A 539 -17.20 10.13 -1.20
N TYR A 540 -16.46 10.97 -0.48
CA TYR A 540 -15.14 11.44 -0.88
C TYR A 540 -14.05 10.61 -0.18
N ILE A 541 -13.34 9.78 -0.94
CA ILE A 541 -12.49 8.71 -0.41
C ILE A 541 -11.02 8.95 -0.76
N THR A 542 -10.13 8.83 0.23
CA THR A 542 -8.69 8.77 0.00
C THR A 542 -8.02 7.71 0.87
N GLN A 543 -6.77 7.37 0.56
CA GLN A 543 -5.96 6.54 1.44
C GLN A 543 -5.41 7.40 2.59
N ALA A 544 -5.39 6.85 3.81
CA ALA A 544 -4.68 7.49 4.92
C ALA A 544 -3.25 7.88 4.49
N SER A 545 -2.91 9.17 4.67
CA SER A 545 -1.71 9.80 4.11
C SER A 545 -0.40 9.29 4.70
N GLU A 546 -0.42 8.74 5.92
CA GLU A 546 0.69 7.98 6.47
C GLU A 546 0.22 6.58 6.89
N PRO A 547 1.04 5.55 6.66
CA PRO A 547 0.80 4.26 7.29
C PRO A 547 0.88 4.50 8.80
N ASN A 548 -0.24 4.29 9.49
CA ASN A 548 -0.41 4.26 10.94
C ASN A 548 -0.72 5.59 11.68
N ALA A 549 -1.03 6.72 11.02
CA ALA A 549 -1.62 7.90 11.70
C ALA A 549 -2.19 8.92 10.72
N LEU A 550 -3.28 9.59 11.10
CA LEU A 550 -3.86 10.73 10.39
C LEU A 550 -3.34 12.08 10.92
N HIS A 551 -2.65 12.07 12.07
CA HIS A 551 -1.97 13.22 12.69
C HIS A 551 -2.92 14.38 12.99
N ILE A 552 -4.05 14.08 13.62
CA ILE A 552 -5.02 15.07 14.07
C ILE A 552 -4.37 15.88 15.20
N ASN A 553 -3.91 17.11 14.91
CA ASN A 553 -3.12 17.94 15.82
C ASN A 553 -3.89 19.19 16.30
N HIS A 554 -3.68 19.56 17.57
CA HIS A 554 -4.31 20.69 18.27
C HIS A 554 -4.00 22.09 17.70
N ASN A 555 -2.81 22.32 17.10
CA ASN A 555 -2.29 23.69 16.86
C ASN A 555 -2.01 24.06 15.39
N ASP A 556 -2.20 23.15 14.44
CA ASP A 556 -1.86 23.46 13.05
C ASP A 556 -3.11 23.95 12.30
N LYS A 557 -3.12 25.23 11.91
CA LYS A 557 -4.11 25.74 10.93
C LYS A 557 -4.04 24.99 9.60
N SER A 558 -2.92 24.30 9.35
CA SER A 558 -2.75 23.32 8.30
C SER A 558 -2.82 21.91 8.88
N GLU A 559 -4.03 21.46 9.26
CA GLU A 559 -4.28 20.03 9.47
C GLU A 559 -3.78 19.30 8.22
N LYS A 560 -2.70 18.51 8.36
CA LYS A 560 -2.07 17.77 7.24
C LYS A 560 -2.90 16.55 6.85
N LEU A 561 -4.20 16.77 6.67
CA LEU A 561 -5.15 15.84 6.07
C LEU A 561 -5.02 15.83 4.54
N PHE A 562 -4.09 16.61 3.98
CA PHE A 562 -3.75 16.66 2.55
C PHE A 562 -5.00 16.88 1.68
N LEU A 563 -5.44 15.84 0.95
CA LEU A 563 -6.61 15.88 0.08
C LEU A 563 -7.93 15.92 0.86
N MET A 564 -7.93 15.65 2.17
CA MET A 564 -9.07 15.83 3.07
C MET A 564 -8.93 17.08 3.96
N SER A 565 -8.04 18.02 3.60
CA SER A 565 -7.95 19.27 4.37
C SER A 565 -9.24 20.10 4.26
N ARG A 566 -9.47 20.95 5.26
CA ARG A 566 -10.62 21.87 5.32
C ARG A 566 -10.73 22.73 4.05
N ASP A 567 -9.61 23.19 3.50
CA ASP A 567 -9.63 24.01 2.27
C ASP A 567 -10.14 23.21 1.06
N ILE A 568 -9.72 21.96 0.91
CA ILE A 568 -10.25 21.09 -0.14
C ILE A 568 -11.74 20.85 0.06
N ILE A 569 -12.17 20.42 1.26
CA ILE A 569 -13.59 20.13 1.52
C ILE A 569 -14.46 21.38 1.30
N ARG A 570 -13.97 22.58 1.69
CA ARG A 570 -14.65 23.86 1.42
C ARG A 570 -14.81 24.10 -0.08
N ILE A 571 -13.79 23.83 -0.88
CA ILE A 571 -13.87 23.96 -2.35
C ILE A 571 -14.86 22.99 -2.96
N LEU A 572 -14.89 21.75 -2.47
CA LEU A 572 -15.83 20.74 -2.94
C LEU A 572 -17.27 21.16 -2.60
N LYS A 573 -17.51 21.62 -1.37
CA LYS A 573 -18.82 22.07 -0.87
C LYS A 573 -19.31 23.33 -1.59
N GLY A 574 -18.44 24.34 -1.73
CA GLY A 574 -18.82 25.66 -2.24
C GLY A 574 -20.01 26.24 -1.47
N GLU A 575 -20.91 26.93 -2.18
CA GLU A 575 -22.12 27.56 -1.60
C GLU A 575 -23.35 26.64 -1.59
N ARG A 576 -23.20 25.35 -1.91
CA ARG A 576 -24.33 24.42 -2.14
C ARG A 576 -24.82 23.84 -0.83
N GLN A 577 -25.88 24.42 -0.26
CA GLN A 577 -26.42 24.01 1.05
C GLN A 577 -26.97 22.58 1.05
N ASP A 578 -27.66 22.17 -0.01
CA ASP A 578 -28.32 20.85 -0.16
C ASP A 578 -27.36 19.69 -0.49
N MET A 579 -26.06 19.95 -0.57
CA MET A 579 -25.05 18.95 -0.92
C MET A 579 -24.42 18.30 0.31
N ARG A 580 -24.52 16.99 0.46
CA ARG A 580 -23.87 16.22 1.54
C ARG A 580 -22.58 15.60 1.05
N ILE A 581 -21.47 15.90 1.73
CA ILE A 581 -20.16 15.28 1.49
C ILE A 581 -19.82 14.44 2.71
N TYR A 582 -19.50 13.17 2.49
CA TYR A 582 -19.05 12.21 3.48
C TYR A 582 -17.57 11.93 3.27
N PRO A 583 -16.65 12.59 4.01
CA PRO A 583 -15.22 12.37 3.87
C PRO A 583 -14.83 11.04 4.52
N MET A 584 -14.28 10.10 3.75
CA MET A 584 -13.90 8.78 4.25
C MET A 584 -12.44 8.45 3.93
N PHE A 585 -11.79 7.73 4.83
CA PHE A 585 -10.57 6.99 4.56
C PHE A 585 -10.88 5.50 4.60
N PHE A 586 -10.09 4.71 3.87
CA PHE A 586 -10.14 3.26 4.00
C PHE A 586 -8.76 2.70 4.38
N ASP A 587 -8.77 1.62 5.14
CA ASP A 587 -7.58 0.88 5.50
C ASP A 587 -7.87 -0.63 5.52
N LYS A 588 -6.82 -1.44 5.70
CA LYS A 588 -6.90 -2.88 5.72
C LYS A 588 -6.25 -3.45 6.97
N TYR A 589 -7.05 -4.11 7.78
CA TYR A 589 -6.58 -4.94 8.89
C TYR A 589 -6.80 -6.42 8.59
N TYR A 590 -6.42 -7.28 9.53
CA TYR A 590 -6.37 -8.72 9.31
C TYR A 590 -6.96 -9.48 10.49
N VAL A 591 -7.77 -10.49 10.19
CA VAL A 591 -8.42 -11.36 11.17
C VAL A 591 -8.09 -12.82 10.87
N TYR A 592 -8.18 -13.67 11.89
CA TYR A 592 -8.14 -15.11 11.71
C TYR A 592 -9.57 -15.65 11.73
N SER A 593 -10.03 -16.24 10.62
CA SER A 593 -11.27 -17.04 10.63
C SER A 593 -10.92 -18.51 10.77
N PRO A 594 -11.45 -19.25 11.76
CA PRO A 594 -11.27 -20.69 11.84
C PRO A 594 -12.09 -21.43 10.78
N GLN A 595 -13.22 -20.85 10.35
CA GLN A 595 -14.13 -21.46 9.39
C GLN A 595 -13.68 -21.22 7.94
N LYS A 596 -14.28 -21.97 7.01
CA LYS A 596 -14.17 -21.71 5.57
C LYS A 596 -15.52 -21.18 5.11
N HIS A 597 -15.53 -19.98 4.55
CA HIS A 597 -16.72 -19.36 3.99
C HIS A 597 -16.76 -19.58 2.48
N GLN A 598 -17.92 -19.94 1.93
CA GLN A 598 -18.12 -20.16 0.49
C GLN A 598 -19.16 -19.18 -0.05
N GLY A 599 -18.71 -17.98 -0.44
CA GLY A 599 -19.58 -16.95 -1.03
C GLY A 599 -20.33 -16.07 -0.02
N GLU A 600 -20.19 -16.33 1.27
CA GLU A 600 -20.65 -15.42 2.32
C GLU A 600 -19.73 -14.19 2.39
N SER A 601 -20.30 -13.03 2.67
CA SER A 601 -19.55 -11.83 2.99
C SER A 601 -20.23 -11.13 4.15
N PHE A 602 -19.43 -10.62 5.06
CA PHE A 602 -19.87 -10.05 6.32
C PHE A 602 -19.53 -8.57 6.33
N TYR A 603 -20.40 -7.78 6.91
CA TYR A 603 -20.08 -6.43 7.33
C TYR A 603 -20.09 -6.36 8.85
N ILE A 604 -19.27 -5.49 9.41
CA ILE A 604 -19.20 -5.20 10.83
C ILE A 604 -19.53 -3.73 10.99
N GLN A 605 -20.53 -3.45 11.81
CA GLN A 605 -20.75 -2.15 12.40
C GLN A 605 -20.23 -2.25 13.84
N ASP A 606 -19.40 -1.31 14.28
CA ASP A 606 -18.91 -1.29 15.66
C ASP A 606 -19.56 -0.13 16.44
N PRO A 607 -20.84 -0.27 16.84
CA PRO A 607 -21.55 0.79 17.54
C PRO A 607 -20.99 1.10 18.94
N ALA A 608 -20.26 0.16 19.56
CA ALA A 608 -19.85 0.27 20.96
C ALA A 608 -18.72 1.31 21.18
N GLU A 609 -17.74 1.41 20.27
CA GLU A 609 -16.77 2.53 20.31
C GLU A 609 -17.45 3.84 19.91
N LEU A 610 -18.30 3.84 18.88
CA LEU A 610 -18.96 5.02 18.30
C LEU A 610 -19.85 5.78 19.31
N GLU A 611 -20.58 5.09 20.18
CA GLU A 611 -21.49 5.70 21.15
C GLU A 611 -20.76 6.38 22.32
N SER A 612 -19.61 5.85 22.75
CA SER A 612 -18.81 6.42 23.84
C SER A 612 -18.03 7.69 23.43
N LEU A 613 -17.96 7.94 22.13
CA LEU A 613 -17.05 8.89 21.49
C LEU A 613 -17.73 10.17 21.00
N ALA A 614 -19.05 10.33 21.14
CA ALA A 614 -19.79 11.54 20.72
C ALA A 614 -19.56 12.78 21.63
N GLY A 615 -18.33 13.01 22.09
CA GLY A 615 -17.88 14.23 22.76
C GLY A 615 -17.38 15.30 21.77
N SER A 616 -16.94 16.45 22.29
CA SER A 616 -16.40 17.58 21.50
C SER A 616 -14.95 17.39 21.03
N SER A 617 -14.40 16.18 21.10
CA SER A 617 -13.03 15.87 20.70
C SER A 617 -12.93 15.63 19.19
N LYS A 618 -11.76 15.90 18.61
CA LYS A 618 -11.49 15.60 17.19
C LYS A 618 -11.16 14.13 17.05
N GLN A 619 -11.77 13.47 16.08
CA GLN A 619 -11.67 12.01 15.98
C GLN A 619 -11.62 11.52 14.54
N ALA A 620 -10.89 10.42 14.36
CA ALA A 620 -11.00 9.51 13.24
C ALA A 620 -11.57 8.20 13.76
N VAL A 621 -12.73 7.80 13.25
CA VAL A 621 -13.44 6.62 13.76
C VAL A 621 -13.82 5.71 12.60
N VAL A 622 -13.55 4.41 12.76
CA VAL A 622 -14.04 3.37 11.84
C VAL A 622 -15.51 3.12 12.11
N PHE A 623 -16.33 3.22 11.06
CA PHE A 623 -17.78 3.05 11.15
C PHE A 623 -18.30 1.81 10.41
N PHE A 624 -17.48 1.26 9.52
CA PHE A 624 -17.90 0.15 8.66
C PHE A 624 -16.73 -0.71 8.23
N SER A 625 -16.83 -2.02 8.41
CA SER A 625 -15.81 -2.97 7.94
C SER A 625 -16.41 -4.11 7.12
N LEU A 626 -15.67 -4.58 6.11
CA LEU A 626 -16.09 -5.63 5.18
C LEU A 626 -15.11 -6.81 5.16
N PHE A 627 -15.67 -8.01 5.29
CA PHE A 627 -14.94 -9.27 5.33
C PHE A 627 -15.54 -10.26 4.32
N ASN A 628 -14.73 -10.78 3.39
CA ASN A 628 -15.23 -11.67 2.33
C ASN A 628 -15.05 -13.17 2.63
N GLY A 629 -14.48 -13.54 3.78
CA GLY A 629 -14.38 -14.94 4.21
C GLY A 629 -13.46 -15.86 3.40
N ILE A 630 -12.92 -15.41 2.26
CA ILE A 630 -12.19 -16.28 1.34
C ILE A 630 -10.81 -16.62 1.90
N LYS A 631 -10.55 -17.92 2.01
CA LYS A 631 -9.20 -18.48 2.15
C LYS A 631 -8.72 -18.93 0.76
N ILE A 632 -7.66 -18.30 0.27
CA ILE A 632 -7.02 -18.72 -0.98
C ILE A 632 -6.31 -20.05 -0.72
N GLU A 633 -6.64 -21.09 -1.48
CA GLU A 633 -6.23 -22.49 -1.26
C GLU A 633 -4.73 -22.81 -1.47
N GLU A 634 -3.85 -21.82 -1.63
CA GLU A 634 -2.41 -22.05 -1.78
C GLU A 634 -1.71 -22.39 -0.44
N GLY A 635 -2.20 -23.39 0.30
CA GLY A 635 -1.61 -23.89 1.54
C GLY A 635 -1.51 -22.85 2.67
N ASP A 636 -0.67 -23.09 3.67
CA ASP A 636 -0.40 -22.21 4.82
C ASP A 636 0.16 -20.81 4.47
N LYS A 637 0.11 -20.37 3.20
CA LYS A 637 0.55 -19.06 2.74
C LYS A 637 -0.34 -17.91 3.22
N ASN A 638 -1.62 -18.14 3.52
CA ASN A 638 -2.55 -17.10 3.96
C ASN A 638 -3.26 -17.49 5.27
N PHE A 639 -2.52 -17.39 6.39
CA PHE A 639 -3.06 -17.69 7.72
C PHE A 639 -4.14 -16.69 8.18
N TYR A 640 -3.99 -15.42 7.80
CA TYR A 640 -4.96 -14.36 8.10
C TYR A 640 -5.76 -13.99 6.85
N ASN A 641 -6.99 -13.54 7.07
CA ASN A 641 -7.84 -12.96 6.06
C ASN A 641 -7.83 -11.43 6.19
N GLY A 642 -7.94 -10.73 5.06
CA GLY A 642 -8.04 -9.26 5.07
C GLY A 642 -9.46 -8.80 5.38
N VAL A 643 -9.55 -7.67 6.08
CA VAL A 643 -10.78 -6.92 6.29
C VAL A 643 -10.52 -5.48 5.86
N ILE A 644 -11.47 -4.88 5.15
CA ILE A 644 -11.38 -3.48 4.72
C ILE A 644 -12.26 -2.65 5.63
N SER A 645 -11.67 -1.66 6.28
CA SER A 645 -12.34 -0.73 7.18
C SER A 645 -12.49 0.64 6.52
N TYR A 646 -13.65 1.24 6.68
CA TYR A 646 -13.93 2.63 6.35
C TYR A 646 -14.02 3.43 7.64
N GLY A 647 -13.31 4.55 7.68
CA GLY A 647 -13.42 5.52 8.75
C GLY A 647 -13.69 6.92 8.24
N THR A 648 -14.15 7.78 9.12
CA THR A 648 -14.49 9.18 8.87
C THR A 648 -13.85 10.09 9.92
N LEU A 649 -13.90 11.39 9.66
CA LEU A 649 -13.40 12.43 10.55
C LEU A 649 -14.58 13.20 11.17
N LEU A 650 -14.59 13.32 12.50
CA LEU A 650 -15.63 14.00 13.26
C LEU A 650 -15.08 15.26 13.94
N ASN A 651 -15.90 16.32 14.02
CA ASN A 651 -15.58 17.59 14.65
C ASN A 651 -14.34 18.30 14.05
N ILE A 652 -14.11 18.11 12.74
CA ILE A 652 -12.97 18.71 12.01
C ILE A 652 -13.42 19.84 11.06
N TYR A 653 -14.61 19.71 10.48
CA TYR A 653 -15.07 20.56 9.39
C TYR A 653 -16.03 21.66 9.82
N ASP A 654 -15.93 22.13 11.07
CA ASP A 654 -16.75 23.20 11.64
C ASP A 654 -16.94 24.36 10.65
N GLY A 655 -18.20 24.73 10.39
CA GLY A 655 -18.56 25.81 9.48
C GLY A 655 -18.34 25.53 7.99
N ILE A 656 -18.05 24.28 7.61
CA ILE A 656 -17.95 23.83 6.21
C ILE A 656 -18.95 22.71 5.94
N LEU A 657 -18.91 21.65 6.75
CA LEU A 657 -19.88 20.57 6.72
C LEU A 657 -20.79 20.67 7.94
N ASP A 658 -22.02 20.20 7.82
CA ASP A 658 -22.86 19.94 8.97
C ASP A 658 -22.42 18.61 9.58
N ASP A 659 -21.79 18.64 10.76
CA ASP A 659 -21.40 17.42 11.46
C ASP A 659 -22.61 16.54 11.75
N ARG A 660 -23.82 17.11 11.80
CA ARG A 660 -25.05 16.33 11.90
C ARG A 660 -25.28 15.45 10.67
N ASP A 661 -25.07 15.97 9.45
CA ASP A 661 -25.20 15.15 8.22
C ASP A 661 -24.19 14.00 8.21
N THR A 662 -22.96 14.26 8.68
CA THR A 662 -21.90 13.23 8.76
C THR A 662 -22.23 12.19 9.81
N CYS A 663 -22.70 12.61 10.99
CA CYS A 663 -23.08 11.72 12.07
C CYS A 663 -24.33 10.91 11.74
N GLU A 664 -25.39 11.51 11.20
CA GLU A 664 -26.58 10.80 10.74
C GLU A 664 -26.24 9.83 9.60
N GLY A 665 -25.38 10.24 8.65
CA GLY A 665 -25.00 9.44 7.49
C GLY A 665 -24.05 8.27 7.78
N LEU A 666 -23.20 8.34 8.81
CA LEU A 666 -22.11 7.38 9.02
C LEU A 666 -22.05 6.78 10.42
N ILE A 667 -22.52 7.50 11.44
CA ILE A 667 -22.27 7.17 12.86
C ILE A 667 -23.56 6.63 13.51
N TYR A 668 -24.60 7.45 13.58
CA TYR A 668 -25.86 7.12 14.23
C TYR A 668 -26.66 6.09 13.46
N ASP A 669 -27.39 5.26 14.19
CA ASP A 669 -28.31 4.29 13.60
C ASP A 669 -29.48 5.03 12.91
N SER A 670 -29.46 5.04 11.57
CA SER A 670 -30.37 5.86 10.75
C SER A 670 -30.59 5.21 9.38
N GLU A 671 -31.74 5.50 8.75
CA GLU A 671 -32.06 4.98 7.41
C GLU A 671 -31.03 5.40 6.35
N ILE A 672 -30.48 6.63 6.47
CA ILE A 672 -29.47 7.13 5.53
C ILE A 672 -28.14 6.40 5.69
N LYS A 673 -27.73 6.09 6.94
CA LYS A 673 -26.56 5.26 7.21
C LYS A 673 -26.73 3.89 6.61
N ASP A 674 -27.85 3.21 6.89
CA ASP A 674 -28.13 1.89 6.32
C ASP A 674 -28.01 1.92 4.80
N THR A 675 -28.67 2.88 4.14
CA THR A 675 -28.63 3.01 2.68
C THR A 675 -27.21 3.23 2.15
N LEU A 676 -26.42 4.05 2.83
CA LEU A 676 -25.02 4.32 2.48
C LEU A 676 -24.15 3.06 2.65
N LEU A 677 -24.33 2.30 3.74
CA LEU A 677 -23.61 1.04 3.97
C LEU A 677 -23.98 -0.02 2.93
N HIS A 678 -25.26 -0.11 2.53
CA HIS A 678 -25.69 -0.96 1.42
C HIS A 678 -25.02 -0.55 0.11
N PHE A 679 -24.98 0.75 -0.19
CA PHE A 679 -24.34 1.29 -1.39
C PHE A 679 -22.83 1.00 -1.43
N LEU A 680 -22.12 1.16 -0.31
CA LEU A 680 -20.71 0.77 -0.21
C LEU A 680 -20.57 -0.75 -0.40
N THR A 681 -21.41 -1.57 0.22
CA THR A 681 -21.38 -3.04 0.06
C THR A 681 -21.55 -3.47 -1.38
N ILE A 682 -22.59 -3.00 -2.08
CA ILE A 682 -22.82 -3.34 -3.49
C ILE A 682 -21.74 -2.75 -4.40
N PHE A 683 -21.07 -1.66 -4.01
CA PHE A 683 -19.91 -1.17 -4.73
C PHE A 683 -18.77 -2.18 -4.72
N HIS A 684 -18.46 -2.79 -3.57
CA HIS A 684 -17.48 -3.89 -3.50
C HIS A 684 -17.90 -5.10 -4.33
N PHE A 685 -19.19 -5.48 -4.27
CA PHE A 685 -19.71 -6.53 -5.14
C PHE A 685 -19.62 -6.12 -6.60
N SER A 686 -19.87 -4.86 -6.97
CA SER A 686 -19.76 -4.39 -8.36
C SER A 686 -18.35 -4.52 -8.92
N ARG A 687 -17.32 -4.64 -8.07
CA ARG A 687 -15.92 -4.83 -8.45
C ARG A 687 -15.46 -6.28 -8.43
N TYR A 688 -16.34 -7.24 -8.18
CA TYR A 688 -15.98 -8.66 -8.19
C TYR A 688 -15.33 -9.07 -9.53
N GLU A 689 -14.30 -9.92 -9.44
CA GLU A 689 -13.51 -10.37 -10.60
C GLU A 689 -13.56 -11.89 -10.82
N ALA A 690 -14.30 -12.64 -10.01
CA ALA A 690 -14.41 -14.09 -10.08
C ALA A 690 -15.77 -14.55 -10.63
N ARG A 691 -15.77 -15.53 -11.54
CA ARG A 691 -17.03 -16.06 -12.13
C ARG A 691 -17.70 -17.13 -11.26
N GLN A 692 -16.93 -17.85 -10.46
CA GLN A 692 -17.42 -18.88 -9.53
C GLN A 692 -17.21 -18.37 -8.10
N GLN A 693 -18.15 -18.67 -7.20
CA GLN A 693 -18.13 -18.17 -5.81
C GLN A 693 -18.03 -16.64 -5.76
N VAL A 694 -19.01 -15.97 -6.37
CA VAL A 694 -19.10 -14.50 -6.34
C VAL A 694 -19.05 -14.06 -4.89
N SER A 695 -18.05 -13.24 -4.59
CA SER A 695 -17.78 -12.64 -3.28
C SER A 695 -17.42 -11.19 -3.52
N LEU A 696 -17.55 -10.38 -2.48
CA LEU A 696 -17.15 -8.98 -2.59
C LEU A 696 -15.64 -8.87 -2.84
N LYS A 697 -15.24 -7.91 -3.68
CA LYS A 697 -13.82 -7.54 -3.80
C LYS A 697 -13.46 -6.74 -2.56
N LEU A 698 -12.50 -7.20 -1.75
CA LEU A 698 -12.11 -6.48 -0.54
C LEU A 698 -11.62 -5.08 -0.86
N ASP A 699 -10.67 -4.91 -1.77
CA ASP A 699 -10.17 -3.58 -2.15
C ASP A 699 -10.75 -3.16 -3.52
N PRO A 700 -11.84 -2.38 -3.56
CA PRO A 700 -12.42 -1.89 -4.81
C PRO A 700 -11.61 -0.73 -5.43
N PHE A 701 -10.64 -0.17 -4.70
CA PHE A 701 -9.86 1.01 -5.07
C PHE A 701 -8.48 0.69 -5.68
N ASP A 702 -8.06 -0.58 -5.67
CA ASP A 702 -6.82 -1.14 -6.25
C ASP A 702 -6.36 -0.53 -7.60
N ARG A 703 -7.30 -0.02 -8.42
CA ARG A 703 -7.00 0.63 -9.70
C ARG A 703 -6.29 1.98 -9.55
N ILE A 704 -6.65 2.74 -8.52
CA ILE A 704 -6.16 4.10 -8.24
C ILE A 704 -5.22 4.12 -7.04
N ILE A 705 -5.50 3.30 -6.03
CA ILE A 705 -4.79 3.24 -4.74
C ILE A 705 -4.32 1.80 -4.53
N GLY A 706 -3.02 1.57 -4.32
CA GLY A 706 -2.44 0.24 -4.10
C GLY A 706 -1.14 0.00 -4.87
N ASP A 707 -0.45 -1.11 -4.59
CA ASP A 707 0.89 -1.41 -5.13
C ASP A 707 0.89 -1.63 -6.66
N ASP A 708 -0.24 -2.07 -7.20
CA ASP A 708 -0.47 -2.31 -8.62
C ASP A 708 -1.34 -1.23 -9.28
N SER A 709 -1.67 -0.17 -8.55
CA SER A 709 -2.49 0.93 -9.05
C SER A 709 -1.77 1.73 -10.13
N VAL A 710 -2.54 2.49 -10.93
CA VAL A 710 -1.95 3.41 -11.92
C VAL A 710 -1.03 4.46 -11.29
N ALA A 711 -1.29 4.89 -10.05
CA ALA A 711 -0.39 5.76 -9.30
C ALA A 711 0.98 5.10 -9.07
N ALA A 712 0.99 3.82 -8.71
CA ALA A 712 2.24 3.08 -8.43
C ALA A 712 3.01 2.69 -9.70
N VAL A 713 2.31 2.36 -10.79
CA VAL A 713 2.94 1.73 -11.98
C VAL A 713 3.24 2.70 -13.13
N SER A 714 2.83 3.97 -13.05
CA SER A 714 3.01 4.98 -14.10
C SER A 714 4.42 5.56 -14.20
N GLU A 715 5.43 4.96 -13.55
CA GLU A 715 6.81 5.43 -13.60
C GLU A 715 7.76 4.44 -14.29
N PHE A 716 8.70 4.96 -15.07
CA PHE A 716 9.86 4.20 -15.57
C PHE A 716 11.14 5.03 -15.60
N SER A 717 12.30 4.39 -15.62
CA SER A 717 13.60 5.09 -15.62
C SER A 717 13.78 6.02 -16.82
N HIS A 718 14.23 7.24 -16.56
CA HIS A 718 14.65 8.19 -17.59
C HIS A 718 15.93 7.73 -18.31
N ALA A 719 16.23 8.30 -19.49
CA ALA A 719 17.37 7.93 -20.33
C ALA A 719 18.74 7.91 -19.60
N GLY A 720 18.91 8.76 -18.59
CA GLY A 720 20.13 8.88 -17.80
C GLY A 720 20.15 8.15 -16.44
N GLY A 721 19.11 7.37 -16.09
CA GLY A 721 19.02 6.57 -14.85
C GLY A 721 18.84 7.36 -13.53
N GLY A 722 19.32 8.60 -13.48
CA GLY A 722 19.25 9.48 -12.30
C GLY A 722 17.85 9.99 -11.93
N ALA A 723 16.85 9.81 -12.79
CA ALA A 723 15.47 10.27 -12.59
C ALA A 723 14.43 9.24 -13.08
N THR A 724 13.21 9.34 -12.56
CA THR A 724 12.04 8.62 -13.06
C THR A 724 11.24 9.52 -14.01
N PHE A 725 10.52 8.89 -14.95
CA PHE A 725 9.60 9.54 -15.86
C PHE A 725 8.18 9.06 -15.54
N ASN A 726 7.27 9.99 -15.27
CA ASN A 726 5.87 9.70 -14.98
C ASN A 726 5.04 9.76 -16.28
N SER A 727 4.60 8.60 -16.75
CA SER A 727 3.85 8.45 -18.01
C SER A 727 2.46 9.07 -17.95
N LEU A 728 1.77 9.01 -16.80
CA LEU A 728 0.44 9.59 -16.67
C LEU A 728 0.52 11.12 -16.67
N ALA A 729 1.47 11.68 -15.92
CA ALA A 729 1.69 13.13 -15.90
C ALA A 729 2.03 13.66 -17.29
N PHE A 730 2.89 12.95 -18.04
CA PHE A 730 3.18 13.30 -19.43
C PHE A 730 1.94 13.23 -20.33
N LEU A 731 1.14 12.16 -20.23
CA LEU A 731 -0.08 12.03 -21.04
C LEU A 731 -1.15 13.08 -20.69
N ASN A 732 -1.19 13.59 -19.46
CA ASN A 732 -2.05 14.74 -19.12
C ASN A 732 -1.66 15.97 -19.98
N GLU A 733 -0.37 16.28 -20.09
CA GLU A 733 0.10 17.41 -20.93
C GLU A 733 -0.23 17.18 -22.41
N VAL A 734 -0.03 15.96 -22.91
CA VAL A 734 -0.40 15.60 -24.30
C VAL A 734 -1.89 15.77 -24.53
N ARG A 735 -2.73 15.28 -23.61
CA ARG A 735 -4.19 15.45 -23.67
C ARG A 735 -4.56 16.93 -23.73
N ASP A 736 -3.97 17.75 -22.89
CA ASP A 736 -4.28 19.18 -22.79
C ASP A 736 -3.88 19.93 -24.07
N VAL A 737 -2.75 19.58 -24.69
CA VAL A 737 -2.34 20.11 -26.01
C VAL A 737 -3.33 19.70 -27.10
N LEU A 738 -3.68 18.41 -27.16
CA LEU A 738 -4.60 17.90 -28.16
C LEU A 738 -6.02 18.46 -28.00
N ASN A 739 -6.49 18.71 -26.77
CA ASN A 739 -7.78 19.34 -26.50
C ASN A 739 -7.81 20.84 -26.86
N LYS A 740 -6.66 21.54 -26.78
CA LYS A 740 -6.56 22.94 -27.22
C LYS A 740 -6.67 23.07 -28.75
N GLY A 741 -6.18 22.07 -29.49
CA GLY A 741 -6.33 22.02 -30.96
C GLY A 741 -7.79 21.96 -31.42
N ASP A 742 -8.65 21.24 -30.68
CA ASP A 742 -10.09 21.10 -30.99
C ASP A 742 -10.89 22.40 -30.82
N LEU A 743 -10.38 23.38 -30.04
CA LEU A 743 -10.97 24.70 -29.85
C LEU A 743 -10.61 25.69 -30.97
N THR A 744 -9.50 25.46 -31.69
CA THR A 744 -9.07 26.32 -32.81
C THR A 744 -9.69 25.96 -34.16
N GLU A 745 -10.37 24.82 -34.28
CA GLU A 745 -11.15 24.44 -35.49
C GLU A 745 -12.65 24.73 -35.37
N ASN A 746 -13.12 25.26 -34.22
CA ASN A 746 -14.52 25.66 -33.99
C ASN A 746 -14.69 27.17 -33.66
N LEU A 747 -13.67 27.97 -33.96
CA LEU A 747 -13.74 29.43 -34.14
C LEU A 747 -13.44 29.74 -35.60
#